data_AF-A0AAE1ZAQ6-F1
#
_entry.id   AF-A0AAE1ZAQ6-F1
#
_cell.length_a   1.000
_cell.length_b   1.000
_cell.length_c   1.000
_cell.angle_alpha   90.00
_cell.angle_beta   90.00
_cell.angle_gamma   90.00
#
_symmetry.space_group_name_H-M   'P 1'
#
loop_
_entity.id
_entity.type
_entity.pdbx_description
1 polymer ?
#
loop_
_entity_poly.entity_id
_entity_poly.type
_entity_poly.pdbx_seq_one_letter_code
_entity_poly.pdbx_strand_id
1 'polypeptide(L)'
;MHCWTQCVHTPTRHHNILDLVFCHDVTPLSLQVSKELESSDHKMVLCALPFDFRHSSIHKLQKTRQYRNYKNVDWNLLHTLLSCSDWENFFLSSSLTDALDIFYQINNSCLDTIAPIKLSNIIKSNDLYIPLHYRKKLRRLQKSYHKSNDFSALMEITMTFNQVKEVHRLKAINEELSAMHSSSKVQNLVRLFNKRLKPSRNSDTPCILRDGLMITNHNIITNLFSDFFANRGIPQDDNEVDIINSATNHMESVAFTYDNICKFINSLRTSSSYGVDGIASIYFKLGGPNLLLILLKLFDLSLTTGSYPNRWKTSYICPRYKSGDRTNLHNYKPINITLVISRIMERIVCDQMSDYLLSEKLIFNSQHGFLKTRSCMTCHFEFFNLVFTKRILGHLVLVLYLDISKAFDMVNHKLLVGKLSSYGIRNPLLAWLNSFLSNRHQIVKINSTLSKAEPVTSGVIQGSVLGPLLFIAYINDICKCFSMGRPFLYADDLKIVYSFPPHEFAHSGVTTELNKVAVWCSKWKLDLNASKCGWICFGDKRLNFDLSINGSKLSRLQSVADLGLRYSYNLSFTEQVNMQTSKSHRLLGCIQRNFYSNDSRILLYKVCVRPLLEYCTFILSNVSIRDKLRLESVLYSSYS
;
A
#
# COMPACT_ATOMS: atom_id res chain seq x y z
N MET A 1 -1.41 31.46 8.03
CA MET A 1 -1.91 32.15 6.82
C MET A 1 -0.71 32.43 5.96
N HIS A 2 -0.60 31.81 4.78
CA HIS A 2 0.52 32.11 3.87
C HIS A 2 0.18 33.41 3.14
N CYS A 3 0.92 34.49 3.40
CA CYS A 3 0.70 35.82 2.83
C CYS A 3 1.16 35.88 1.38
N TRP A 4 0.34 35.34 0.48
CA TRP A 4 0.50 35.53 -0.95
C TRP A 4 -0.15 36.86 -1.34
N THR A 5 0.61 37.75 -1.97
CA THR A 5 0.09 39.00 -2.52
C THR A 5 -0.41 38.76 -3.94
N GLN A 6 -1.68 39.03 -4.19
CA GLN A 6 -2.23 39.08 -5.55
C GLN A 6 -1.65 40.29 -6.27
N CYS A 7 -1.13 40.11 -7.48
CA CYS A 7 -0.55 41.19 -8.27
C CYS A 7 -1.51 41.68 -9.37
N VAL A 8 -2.41 40.82 -9.88
CA VAL A 8 -3.38 41.21 -10.92
C VAL A 8 -4.65 41.75 -10.27
N HIS A 9 -4.93 43.04 -10.45
CA HIS A 9 -6.12 43.70 -9.91
C HIS A 9 -7.09 44.20 -10.98
N THR A 10 -6.72 44.09 -12.25
CA THR A 10 -7.53 44.56 -13.38
C THR A 10 -8.35 43.40 -13.98
N PRO A 11 -9.60 43.64 -14.42
CA PRO A 11 -10.41 42.62 -15.07
C PRO A 11 -9.73 42.01 -16.29
N THR A 12 -9.67 40.67 -16.33
CA THR A 12 -9.07 39.91 -17.42
C THR A 12 -10.12 39.28 -18.33
N ARG A 13 -11.40 39.27 -17.95
CA ARG A 13 -12.53 38.93 -18.83
C ARG A 13 -13.74 39.77 -18.47
N HIS A 14 -14.23 40.58 -19.41
CA HIS A 14 -15.30 41.56 -19.15
C HIS A 14 -15.00 42.38 -17.87
N HIS A 15 -15.85 42.27 -16.83
CA HIS A 15 -15.70 42.94 -15.54
C HIS A 15 -15.06 42.07 -14.44
N ASN A 16 -14.70 40.81 -14.76
CA ASN A 16 -14.18 39.86 -13.78
C ASN A 16 -12.65 39.71 -13.88
N ILE A 17 -12.00 39.53 -12.72
CA ILE A 17 -10.58 39.17 -12.61
C ILE A 17 -10.52 37.64 -12.51
N LEU A 18 -10.21 36.95 -13.60
CA LEU A 18 -10.16 35.48 -13.63
C LEU A 18 -8.73 34.94 -13.69
N ASP A 19 -7.79 35.72 -14.25
CA ASP A 19 -6.40 35.32 -14.43
C ASP A 19 -5.54 36.01 -13.35
N LEU A 20 -5.05 35.22 -12.40
CA LEU A 20 -4.41 35.72 -11.18
C LEU A 20 -2.93 35.40 -11.16
N VAL A 21 -2.13 36.37 -10.70
CA VAL A 21 -0.72 36.16 -10.33
C VAL A 21 -0.62 36.40 -8.83
N PHE A 22 -0.08 35.41 -8.11
CA PHE A 22 0.21 35.51 -6.69
C PHE A 22 1.72 35.38 -6.49
N CYS A 23 2.31 36.30 -5.73
CA CYS A 23 3.71 36.26 -5.36
C CYS A 23 3.88 36.22 -3.84
N HIS A 24 5.00 35.65 -3.40
CA HIS A 24 5.40 35.59 -2.00
C HIS A 24 6.88 35.99 -1.94
N ASP A 25 7.19 37.03 -1.16
CA ASP A 25 8.54 37.60 -0.99
C ASP A 25 9.25 38.07 -2.27
N VAL A 26 8.52 38.20 -3.38
CA VAL A 26 9.04 38.68 -4.66
C VAL A 26 8.00 39.58 -5.31
N THR A 27 8.40 40.78 -5.73
CA THR A 27 7.55 41.64 -6.56
C THR A 27 7.87 41.39 -8.05
N PRO A 28 6.86 41.20 -8.91
CA PRO A 28 7.07 41.21 -10.35
C PRO A 28 7.81 42.47 -10.81
N LEU A 29 8.80 42.32 -11.68
CA LEU A 29 9.49 43.42 -12.37
C LEU A 29 8.53 44.22 -13.25
N SER A 30 7.58 43.54 -13.87
CA SER A 30 6.48 44.17 -14.59
C SER A 30 5.25 43.29 -14.61
N LEU A 31 4.08 43.91 -14.62
CA LEU A 31 2.80 43.25 -14.79
C LEU A 31 1.94 44.10 -15.72
N GLN A 32 1.52 43.54 -16.85
CA GLN A 32 0.70 44.22 -17.85
C GLN A 32 -0.47 43.32 -18.26
N VAL A 33 -1.67 43.88 -18.28
CA VAL A 33 -2.84 43.21 -18.86
C VAL A 33 -3.09 43.84 -20.23
N SER A 34 -2.91 43.06 -21.29
CA SER A 34 -3.01 43.52 -22.67
C SER A 34 -4.46 43.61 -23.16
N LYS A 35 -4.65 44.02 -24.42
CA LYS A 35 -5.94 43.90 -25.11
C LYS A 35 -6.33 42.42 -25.28
N GLU A 36 -7.63 42.19 -25.49
CA GLU A 36 -8.20 40.88 -25.83
C GLU A 36 -7.52 40.35 -27.10
N LEU A 37 -7.13 39.07 -27.10
CA LEU A 37 -6.70 38.42 -28.33
C LEU A 37 -7.95 38.10 -29.15
N GLU A 38 -7.93 38.31 -30.47
CA GLU A 38 -9.07 38.06 -31.36
C GLU A 38 -9.64 36.62 -31.30
N SER A 39 -8.92 35.68 -30.69
CA SER A 39 -9.32 34.27 -30.50
C SER A 39 -9.67 33.89 -29.05
N SER A 40 -9.64 34.85 -28.11
CA SER A 40 -9.92 34.62 -26.69
C SER A 40 -10.73 35.77 -26.10
N ASP A 41 -11.77 35.42 -25.35
CA ASP A 41 -12.55 36.34 -24.53
C ASP A 41 -11.82 36.78 -23.24
N HIS A 42 -10.55 36.36 -23.07
CA HIS A 42 -9.66 36.82 -22.00
C HIS A 42 -8.59 37.78 -22.53
N LYS A 43 -8.26 38.79 -21.71
CA LYS A 43 -7.08 39.65 -21.86
C LYS A 43 -5.84 38.92 -21.38
N MET A 44 -4.74 39.02 -22.13
CA MET A 44 -3.49 38.36 -21.75
C MET A 44 -2.79 39.11 -20.61
N VAL A 45 -2.32 38.37 -19.60
CA VAL A 45 -1.51 38.88 -18.49
C VAL A 45 -0.03 38.57 -18.75
N LEU A 46 0.77 39.61 -18.95
CA LEU A 46 2.23 39.54 -19.06
C LEU A 46 2.84 39.87 -17.70
N CYS A 47 3.61 38.94 -17.14
CA CYS A 47 4.29 39.09 -15.86
C CYS A 47 5.79 38.80 -16.02
N ALA A 48 6.66 39.75 -15.71
CA ALA A 48 8.11 39.56 -15.63
C ALA A 48 8.51 39.42 -14.15
N LEU A 49 9.29 38.40 -13.82
CA LEU A 49 9.73 38.12 -12.45
C LEU A 49 11.25 38.25 -12.35
N PRO A 50 11.79 38.84 -11.26
CA PRO A 50 13.24 38.91 -11.05
C PRO A 50 13.75 37.52 -10.66
N PHE A 51 14.49 36.88 -11.56
CA PHE A 51 15.19 35.63 -11.27
C PHE A 51 16.69 35.85 -11.41
N ASP A 52 17.41 35.82 -10.29
CA ASP A 52 18.85 35.66 -10.30
C ASP A 52 19.19 34.22 -10.71
N PHE A 53 19.58 34.03 -11.97
CA PHE A 53 20.23 32.80 -12.40
C PHE A 53 21.65 32.76 -11.84
N ARG A 54 21.79 32.50 -10.53
CA ARG A 54 23.04 31.93 -10.04
C ARG A 54 23.12 30.54 -10.65
N HIS A 55 23.94 30.40 -11.70
CA HIS A 55 24.37 29.12 -12.23
C HIS A 55 25.14 28.37 -11.14
N SER A 56 24.46 27.85 -10.12
CA SER A 56 24.86 26.53 -9.64
C SER A 56 24.58 25.64 -10.84
N SER A 57 25.63 25.08 -11.43
CA SER A 57 25.54 23.91 -12.27
C SER A 57 24.69 22.88 -11.52
N ILE A 58 23.37 22.93 -11.72
CA ILE A 58 22.51 21.78 -11.51
C ILE A 58 22.98 20.85 -12.60
N HIS A 59 24.09 20.14 -12.34
CA HIS A 59 24.33 18.86 -12.95
C HIS A 59 23.00 18.15 -12.76
N LYS A 60 22.23 18.05 -13.85
CA LYS A 60 21.12 17.13 -13.92
C LYS A 60 21.78 15.82 -13.58
N LEU A 61 21.73 15.41 -12.30
CA LEU A 61 22.12 14.09 -11.86
C LEU A 61 21.31 13.18 -12.76
N GLN A 62 21.97 12.65 -13.80
CA GLN A 62 21.35 11.72 -14.71
C GLN A 62 21.01 10.56 -13.82
N LYS A 63 19.73 10.41 -13.49
CA LYS A 63 19.28 9.34 -12.63
C LYS A 63 19.52 8.06 -13.42
N THR A 64 20.60 7.37 -13.10
CA THR A 64 20.91 6.06 -13.62
C THR A 64 20.18 5.02 -12.77
N ARG A 65 19.71 3.96 -13.41
CA ARG A 65 19.20 2.77 -12.73
C ARG A 65 19.95 1.55 -13.23
N GLN A 66 20.37 0.70 -12.29
CA GLN A 66 20.83 -0.64 -12.58
C GLN A 66 19.62 -1.56 -12.72
N TYR A 67 19.63 -2.43 -13.73
CA TYR A 67 18.59 -3.43 -13.94
C TYR A 67 19.09 -4.60 -14.81
N ARG A 68 18.51 -5.78 -14.64
CA ARG A 68 18.66 -6.89 -15.59
C ARG A 68 17.51 -6.88 -16.61
N ASN A 69 17.81 -7.10 -17.88
CA ASN A 69 16.79 -7.16 -18.93
C ASN A 69 16.36 -8.60 -19.20
N TYR A 70 15.22 -9.01 -18.63
CA TYR A 70 14.68 -10.35 -18.79
C TYR A 70 13.85 -10.60 -20.07
N LYS A 71 13.66 -9.58 -20.94
CA LYS A 71 12.73 -9.72 -22.08
C LYS A 71 13.20 -10.69 -23.15
N ASN A 72 14.51 -10.76 -23.40
CA ASN A 72 15.10 -11.53 -24.49
C ASN A 72 16.13 -12.53 -23.94
N VAL A 73 15.88 -13.05 -22.74
CA VAL A 73 16.76 -14.04 -22.10
C VAL A 73 16.47 -15.41 -22.67
N ASP A 74 17.54 -16.15 -22.99
CA ASP A 74 17.44 -17.57 -23.33
C ASP A 74 17.32 -18.40 -22.05
N TRP A 75 16.12 -18.89 -21.78
CA TRP A 75 15.83 -19.72 -20.61
C TRP A 75 16.30 -21.15 -20.77
N ASN A 76 16.45 -21.66 -22.00
CA ASN A 76 17.00 -22.98 -22.24
C ASN A 76 18.49 -23.01 -21.87
N LEU A 77 19.22 -21.95 -22.22
CA LEU A 77 20.60 -21.76 -21.77
C LEU A 77 20.72 -21.77 -20.24
N LEU A 78 19.79 -21.12 -19.52
CA LEU A 78 19.77 -21.20 -18.05
C LEU A 78 19.61 -22.65 -17.56
N HIS A 79 18.71 -23.43 -18.17
CA HIS A 79 18.48 -24.82 -17.78
C HIS A 79 19.74 -25.68 -18.02
N THR A 80 20.42 -25.48 -19.15
CA THR A 80 21.70 -26.12 -19.43
C THR A 80 22.77 -25.72 -18.41
N LEU A 81 22.93 -24.42 -18.13
CA LEU A 81 23.93 -23.93 -17.16
C LEU A 81 23.69 -24.49 -15.76
N LEU A 82 22.43 -24.51 -15.30
CA LEU A 82 22.07 -25.10 -14.01
C LEU A 82 22.31 -26.60 -13.98
N SER A 83 22.12 -27.31 -15.09
CA SER A 83 22.36 -28.76 -15.18
C SER A 83 23.84 -29.11 -15.24
N CYS A 84 24.67 -28.27 -15.86
CA CYS A 84 26.11 -28.46 -15.98
C CYS A 84 26.91 -27.92 -14.79
N SER A 85 26.28 -27.18 -13.88
CA SER A 85 26.93 -26.67 -12.68
C SER A 85 27.17 -27.80 -11.67
N ASP A 86 28.29 -27.73 -10.94
CA ASP A 86 28.58 -28.68 -9.87
C ASP A 86 27.74 -28.38 -8.63
N TRP A 87 26.77 -29.26 -8.36
CA TRP A 87 25.91 -29.21 -7.18
C TRP A 87 26.27 -30.27 -6.13
N GLU A 88 27.34 -31.04 -6.32
CA GLU A 88 27.68 -32.16 -5.43
C GLU A 88 27.88 -31.67 -3.99
N ASN A 89 28.73 -30.65 -3.82
CA ASN A 89 28.96 -30.00 -2.53
C ASN A 89 27.69 -29.38 -1.94
N PHE A 90 26.77 -28.90 -2.77
CA PHE A 90 25.49 -28.36 -2.30
C PHE A 90 24.59 -29.45 -1.72
N PHE A 91 24.41 -30.58 -2.42
CA PHE A 91 23.52 -31.65 -1.95
C PHE A 91 24.10 -32.41 -0.75
N LEU A 92 25.43 -32.52 -0.66
CA LEU A 92 26.15 -33.12 0.47
C LEU A 92 26.20 -32.22 1.71
N SER A 93 26.04 -30.91 1.56
CA SER A 93 26.13 -29.97 2.68
C SER A 93 25.05 -30.25 3.75
N SER A 94 25.51 -30.29 5.01
CA SER A 94 24.69 -30.30 6.23
C SER A 94 24.59 -28.92 6.88
N SER A 95 25.44 -27.98 6.45
CA SER A 95 25.45 -26.59 6.90
C SER A 95 24.57 -25.73 5.99
N LEU A 96 23.59 -25.05 6.58
CA LEU A 96 22.71 -24.13 5.83
C LEU A 96 23.49 -22.95 5.23
N THR A 97 24.51 -22.45 5.91
CA THR A 97 25.31 -21.31 5.41
C THR A 97 26.06 -21.70 4.15
N ASP A 98 26.69 -22.88 4.16
CA ASP A 98 27.54 -23.33 3.07
C ASP A 98 26.68 -23.67 1.84
N ALA A 99 25.53 -24.32 2.07
CA ALA A 99 24.52 -24.56 1.03
C ALA A 99 24.05 -23.26 0.37
N LEU A 100 23.80 -22.21 1.17
CA LEU A 100 23.41 -20.89 0.66
C LEU A 100 24.53 -20.20 -0.11
N ASP A 101 25.77 -20.36 0.33
CA ASP A 101 26.95 -19.80 -0.33
C ASP A 101 27.11 -20.37 -1.73
N ILE A 102 27.08 -21.70 -1.84
CA ILE A 102 27.12 -22.40 -3.12
C ILE A 102 25.91 -22.03 -3.99
N PHE A 103 24.70 -22.00 -3.40
CA PHE A 103 23.48 -21.60 -4.11
C PHE A 103 23.64 -20.22 -4.77
N TYR A 104 24.00 -19.18 -4.01
CA TYR A 104 24.11 -17.83 -4.55
C TYR A 104 25.28 -17.69 -5.51
N GLN A 105 26.40 -18.38 -5.28
CA GLN A 105 27.54 -18.38 -6.20
C GLN A 105 27.15 -18.90 -7.59
N ILE A 106 26.55 -20.09 -7.66
CA ILE A 106 26.14 -20.71 -8.92
C ILE A 106 25.03 -19.88 -9.59
N ASN A 107 23.96 -19.55 -8.87
CA ASN A 107 22.82 -18.84 -9.46
C ASN A 107 23.20 -17.43 -9.95
N ASN A 108 24.05 -16.70 -9.23
CA ASN A 108 24.50 -15.37 -9.70
C ASN A 108 25.39 -15.48 -10.94
N SER A 109 26.28 -16.48 -11.00
CA SER A 109 27.09 -16.76 -12.21
C SER A 109 26.21 -17.05 -13.43
N CYS A 110 25.19 -17.91 -13.27
CA CYS A 110 24.23 -18.16 -14.33
C CYS A 110 23.47 -16.89 -14.73
N LEU A 111 23.02 -16.09 -13.76
CA LEU A 111 22.30 -14.84 -13.99
C LEU A 111 23.14 -13.77 -14.71
N ASP A 112 24.41 -13.66 -14.38
CA ASP A 112 25.35 -12.75 -15.04
C ASP A 112 25.61 -13.14 -16.49
N THR A 113 25.60 -14.44 -16.77
CA THR A 113 25.74 -14.98 -18.13
C THR A 113 24.48 -14.69 -18.97
N ILE A 114 23.29 -15.02 -18.46
CA ILE A 114 22.05 -14.94 -19.27
C ILE A 114 21.44 -13.53 -19.32
N ALA A 115 21.66 -12.72 -18.28
CA ALA A 115 20.98 -11.44 -18.10
C ALA A 115 21.86 -10.44 -17.34
N PRO A 116 22.98 -9.97 -17.91
CA PRO A 116 23.92 -9.09 -17.21
C PRO A 116 23.28 -7.78 -16.75
N ILE A 117 23.82 -7.20 -15.67
CA ILE A 117 23.37 -5.93 -15.11
C ILE A 117 23.68 -4.80 -16.10
N LYS A 118 22.65 -4.03 -16.49
CA LYS A 118 22.76 -2.87 -17.38
C LYS A 118 22.45 -1.58 -16.63
N LEU A 119 23.11 -0.50 -17.03
CA LEU A 119 22.82 0.86 -16.61
C LEU A 119 21.89 1.52 -17.63
N SER A 120 20.80 2.14 -17.17
CA SER A 120 19.96 2.99 -18.04
C SER A 120 19.71 4.34 -17.42
N ASN A 121 19.70 5.37 -18.27
CA ASN A 121 19.29 6.71 -17.90
C ASN A 121 17.75 6.78 -17.81
N ILE A 122 17.24 7.37 -16.74
CA ILE A 122 15.81 7.63 -16.59
C ILE A 122 15.46 8.85 -17.47
N ILE A 123 14.89 8.58 -18.64
CA ILE A 123 14.34 9.62 -19.52
C ILE A 123 12.99 10.09 -18.95
N LYS A 124 12.81 11.40 -18.75
CA LYS A 124 11.52 11.98 -18.35
C LYS A 124 10.49 11.71 -19.46
N SER A 125 9.46 10.92 -19.17
CA SER A 125 8.58 10.34 -20.18
C SER A 125 7.39 11.21 -20.63
N ASN A 126 7.25 12.43 -20.12
CA ASN A 126 5.97 13.16 -20.20
C ASN A 126 6.01 14.49 -20.94
N ASP A 127 7.10 14.82 -21.64
CA ASP A 127 7.05 15.97 -22.54
C ASP A 127 6.19 15.59 -23.76
N LEU A 128 5.25 16.47 -24.14
CA LEU A 128 4.48 16.33 -25.36
C LEU A 128 5.48 16.21 -26.51
N TYR A 129 5.66 14.99 -27.03
CA TYR A 129 6.61 14.76 -28.11
C TYR A 129 6.03 15.38 -29.38
N ILE A 130 6.49 16.57 -29.72
CA ILE A 130 6.21 17.21 -31.01
C ILE A 130 7.31 16.72 -31.97
N PRO A 131 6.95 15.97 -33.04
CA PRO A 131 7.90 15.55 -34.07
C PRO A 131 8.75 16.72 -34.58
N LEU A 132 9.99 16.41 -34.98
CA LEU A 132 10.98 17.44 -35.35
C LEU A 132 10.48 18.38 -36.45
N HIS A 133 9.76 17.86 -37.45
CA HIS A 133 9.20 18.65 -38.54
C HIS A 133 8.16 19.68 -38.04
N TYR A 134 7.25 19.27 -37.15
CA TYR A 134 6.29 20.19 -36.52
C TYR A 134 6.98 21.23 -35.64
N ARG A 135 8.00 20.85 -34.87
CA ARG A 135 8.79 21.81 -34.07
C ARG A 135 9.47 22.86 -34.95
N LYS A 136 10.08 22.45 -36.06
CA LYS A 136 10.72 23.36 -37.01
C LYS A 136 9.68 24.30 -37.64
N LYS A 137 8.51 23.79 -38.04
CA LYS A 137 7.40 24.59 -38.57
C LYS A 137 6.90 25.62 -37.55
N LEU A 138 6.58 25.19 -36.34
CA LEU A 138 6.11 26.07 -35.26
C LEU A 138 7.11 27.18 -34.93
N ARG A 139 8.42 26.87 -34.87
CA ARG A 139 9.47 27.89 -34.66
C ARG A 139 9.53 28.92 -35.78
N ARG A 140 9.33 28.51 -37.04
CA ARG A 140 9.29 29.44 -38.19
C ARG A 140 8.07 30.34 -38.12
N LEU A 141 6.88 29.77 -37.88
CA LEU A 141 5.63 30.52 -37.76
C LEU A 141 5.65 31.49 -36.58
N GLN A 142 6.19 31.06 -35.44
CA GLN A 142 6.34 31.92 -34.26
C GLN A 142 7.29 33.10 -34.53
N LYS A 143 8.40 32.88 -35.24
CA LYS A 143 9.30 33.96 -35.67
C LYS A 143 8.61 34.92 -36.66
N SER A 144 7.79 34.40 -37.57
CA SER A 144 7.00 35.23 -38.49
C SER A 144 6.04 36.13 -37.70
N TYR A 145 5.22 35.54 -36.84
CA TYR A 145 4.28 36.27 -35.99
C TYR A 145 4.94 37.39 -35.18
N HIS A 146 6.04 37.11 -34.47
CA HIS A 146 6.71 38.14 -33.65
C HIS A 146 7.48 39.20 -34.46
N LYS A 147 7.86 38.90 -35.71
CA LYS A 147 8.60 39.86 -36.54
C LYS A 147 7.67 40.77 -37.37
N SER A 148 6.52 40.25 -37.80
CA SER A 148 5.63 40.95 -38.73
C SER A 148 4.18 41.09 -38.27
N ASN A 149 3.81 40.65 -37.05
CA ASN A 149 2.42 40.66 -36.55
C ASN A 149 1.43 39.97 -37.51
N ASP A 150 1.91 38.95 -38.23
CA ASP A 150 1.14 38.24 -39.23
C ASP A 150 0.15 37.25 -38.58
N PHE A 151 -1.14 37.62 -38.56
CA PHE A 151 -2.21 36.81 -37.99
C PHE A 151 -2.50 35.53 -38.78
N SER A 152 -2.09 35.43 -40.05
CA SER A 152 -2.21 34.18 -40.82
C SER A 152 -1.33 33.06 -40.24
N ALA A 153 -0.19 33.43 -39.64
CA ALA A 153 0.67 32.50 -38.91
C ALA A 153 -0.03 31.89 -37.68
N LEU A 154 -0.96 32.62 -37.03
CA LEU A 154 -1.72 32.11 -35.88
C LEU A 154 -2.69 30.99 -36.28
N MET A 155 -3.35 31.13 -37.44
CA MET A 155 -4.20 30.07 -38.01
C MET A 155 -3.37 28.83 -38.35
N GLU A 156 -2.22 29.00 -39.00
CA GLU A 156 -1.31 27.89 -39.30
C GLU A 156 -0.75 27.21 -38.05
N ILE A 157 -0.43 27.97 -37.00
CA ILE A 157 -0.02 27.44 -35.70
C ILE A 157 -1.13 26.57 -35.12
N THR A 158 -2.37 27.06 -35.16
CA THR A 158 -3.55 26.35 -34.65
C THR A 158 -3.80 25.04 -35.42
N MET A 159 -3.76 25.08 -36.76
CA MET A 159 -3.86 23.89 -37.61
C MET A 159 -2.74 22.89 -37.31
N THR A 160 -1.51 23.38 -37.15
CA THR A 160 -0.36 22.53 -36.82
C THR A 160 -0.54 21.85 -35.45
N PHE A 161 -1.05 22.57 -34.45
CA PHE A 161 -1.39 21.98 -33.15
C PHE A 161 -2.51 20.94 -33.25
N ASN A 162 -3.53 21.17 -34.08
CA ASN A 162 -4.60 20.19 -34.30
C ASN A 162 -4.08 18.91 -34.98
N GLN A 163 -3.16 19.02 -35.95
CA GLN A 163 -2.49 17.86 -36.54
C GLN A 163 -1.66 17.08 -35.51
N VAL A 164 -0.90 17.78 -34.67
CA VAL A 164 -0.13 17.16 -33.58
C VAL A 164 -1.06 16.45 -32.59
N LYS A 165 -2.18 17.08 -32.21
CA LYS A 165 -3.21 16.46 -31.35
C LYS A 165 -3.74 15.16 -31.98
N GLU A 166 -4.02 15.15 -33.28
CA GLU A 166 -4.52 13.97 -33.98
C GLU A 166 -3.50 12.82 -34.01
N VAL A 167 -2.22 13.11 -34.25
CA VAL A 167 -1.15 12.11 -34.17
C VAL A 167 -1.07 11.47 -32.78
N HIS A 168 -1.18 12.28 -31.71
CA HIS A 168 -1.22 11.75 -30.34
C HIS A 168 -2.49 10.96 -30.05
N ARG A 169 -3.65 11.37 -30.59
CA ARG A 169 -4.93 10.65 -30.49
C ARG A 169 -4.81 9.26 -31.11
N LEU A 170 -4.35 9.16 -32.36
CA LEU A 170 -4.17 7.89 -33.05
C LEU A 170 -3.17 6.98 -32.35
N LYS A 171 -2.05 7.54 -31.86
CA LYS A 171 -1.10 6.80 -31.04
C LYS A 171 -1.75 6.25 -29.77
N ALA A 172 -2.56 7.07 -29.07
CA ALA A 172 -3.26 6.65 -27.87
C ALA A 172 -4.27 5.52 -28.14
N ILE A 173 -4.98 5.56 -29.28
CA ILE A 173 -5.88 4.49 -29.75
C ILE A 173 -5.10 3.21 -30.05
N ASN A 174 -3.97 3.30 -30.76
CA ASN A 174 -3.14 2.13 -31.05
C ASN A 174 -2.56 1.50 -29.77
N GLU A 175 -2.15 2.31 -28.79
CA GLU A 175 -1.74 1.80 -27.48
C GLU A 175 -2.89 1.06 -26.76
N GLU A 176 -4.13 1.58 -26.83
CA GLU A 176 -5.34 0.92 -26.29
C GLU A 176 -5.62 -0.41 -26.99
N LEU A 177 -5.64 -0.43 -28.33
CA LEU A 177 -5.85 -1.66 -29.12
C LEU A 177 -4.78 -2.72 -28.80
N SER A 178 -3.51 -2.32 -28.75
CA SER A 178 -2.42 -3.24 -28.40
C SER A 178 -2.58 -3.85 -27.00
N ALA A 179 -3.10 -3.07 -26.04
CA ALA A 179 -3.41 -3.56 -24.70
C ALA A 179 -4.59 -4.54 -24.74
N MET A 180 -5.62 -4.26 -25.53
CA MET A 180 -6.84 -5.07 -25.65
C MET A 180 -6.62 -6.41 -26.34
N HIS A 181 -5.75 -6.47 -27.36
CA HIS A 181 -5.42 -7.72 -28.08
C HIS A 181 -4.43 -8.63 -27.33
N SER A 182 -3.91 -8.19 -26.18
CA SER A 182 -3.01 -9.01 -25.37
C SER A 182 -3.77 -10.06 -24.55
N SER A 183 -3.12 -11.20 -24.27
CA SER A 183 -3.65 -12.24 -23.37
C SER A 183 -3.95 -11.72 -21.95
N SER A 184 -3.34 -10.61 -21.54
CA SER A 184 -3.51 -9.94 -20.24
C SER A 184 -4.19 -8.58 -20.36
N LYS A 185 -5.27 -8.48 -21.17
CA LYS A 185 -5.97 -7.22 -21.49
C LYS A 185 -6.27 -6.33 -20.30
N VAL A 186 -6.87 -6.88 -19.23
CA VAL A 186 -7.23 -6.13 -18.01
C VAL A 186 -6.00 -5.49 -17.37
N GLN A 187 -4.93 -6.28 -17.19
CA GLN A 187 -3.74 -5.80 -16.51
C GLN A 187 -3.01 -4.72 -17.31
N ASN A 188 -2.93 -4.89 -18.64
CA ASN A 188 -2.28 -3.93 -19.52
C ASN A 188 -3.08 -2.62 -19.62
N LEU A 189 -4.41 -2.70 -19.71
CA LEU A 189 -5.26 -1.53 -19.77
C LEU A 189 -5.23 -0.75 -18.44
N VAL A 190 -5.25 -1.42 -17.29
CA VAL A 190 -5.10 -0.77 -15.97
C VAL A 190 -3.71 -0.15 -15.80
N ARG A 191 -2.64 -0.75 -16.34
CA ARG A 191 -1.30 -0.13 -16.34
C ARG A 191 -1.30 1.15 -17.16
N LEU A 192 -1.93 1.14 -18.33
CA LEU A 192 -2.03 2.30 -19.22
C LEU A 192 -2.91 3.39 -18.61
N PHE A 193 -4.00 3.04 -17.94
CA PHE A 193 -4.83 3.94 -17.15
C PHE A 193 -4.01 4.65 -16.06
N ASN A 194 -3.26 3.87 -15.26
CA ASN A 194 -2.37 4.43 -14.24
C ASN A 194 -1.23 5.27 -14.85
N LYS A 195 -0.73 4.92 -16.04
CA LYS A 195 0.29 5.72 -16.75
C LYS A 195 -0.28 7.09 -17.16
N ARG A 196 -1.50 7.15 -17.69
CA ARG A 196 -2.15 8.39 -18.13
C ARG A 196 -2.59 9.28 -16.95
N LEU A 197 -2.98 8.66 -15.83
CA LEU A 197 -3.36 9.40 -14.62
C LEU A 197 -2.19 9.89 -13.76
N LYS A 198 -0.97 9.41 -14.00
CA LYS A 198 0.19 9.94 -13.29
C LYS A 198 0.40 11.40 -13.72
N PRO A 199 0.30 12.38 -12.79
CA PRO A 199 0.67 13.75 -13.14
C PRO A 199 2.11 13.78 -13.65
N SER A 200 2.43 14.70 -14.56
CA SER A 200 3.81 14.99 -14.97
C SER A 200 4.61 15.39 -13.73
N ARG A 201 5.28 14.42 -13.10
CA ARG A 201 6.01 14.64 -11.85
C ARG A 201 7.42 15.10 -12.17
N ASN A 202 7.78 16.28 -11.67
CA ASN A 202 9.10 16.47 -11.06
C ASN A 202 9.28 15.33 -10.05
N SER A 203 10.35 14.56 -10.22
CA SER A 203 10.56 13.26 -9.59
C SER A 203 10.15 13.18 -8.13
N ASP A 204 9.48 12.07 -7.78
CA ASP A 204 9.06 11.54 -6.46
C ASP A 204 10.15 11.53 -5.38
N THR A 205 10.74 12.68 -5.14
CA THR A 205 11.70 12.89 -4.08
C THR A 205 10.93 13.48 -2.93
N PRO A 206 10.73 12.75 -1.81
CA PRO A 206 10.16 13.36 -0.63
C PRO A 206 11.08 14.52 -0.23
N CYS A 207 10.50 15.70 0.01
CA CYS A 207 11.16 16.77 0.75
C CYS A 207 10.60 16.69 2.17
N ILE A 208 11.47 16.66 3.18
CA ILE A 208 11.06 16.49 4.57
C ILE A 208 11.34 17.78 5.33
N LEU A 209 10.35 18.26 6.08
CA LEU A 209 10.52 19.40 6.97
C LEU A 209 11.07 18.88 8.31
N ARG A 210 12.20 19.42 8.75
CA ARG A 210 12.77 19.14 10.08
C ARG A 210 13.28 20.46 10.67
N ASP A 211 12.84 20.79 11.88
CA ASP A 211 13.27 21.99 12.62
C ASP A 211 13.12 23.30 11.81
N GLY A 212 12.04 23.41 11.02
CA GLY A 212 11.76 24.57 10.15
C GLY A 212 12.53 24.59 8.82
N LEU A 213 13.46 23.66 8.59
CA LEU A 213 14.26 23.57 7.36
C LEU A 213 13.76 22.46 6.44
N MET A 214 13.69 22.75 5.14
CA MET A 214 13.30 21.80 4.11
C MET A 214 14.51 21.00 3.62
N ILE A 215 14.55 19.71 3.96
CA ILE A 215 15.60 18.79 3.56
C ILE A 215 15.25 18.17 2.20
N THR A 216 16.17 18.27 1.24
CA THR A 216 16.03 17.74 -0.13
C THR A 216 17.13 16.74 -0.52
N ASN A 217 18.18 16.60 0.31
CA ASN A 217 19.27 15.66 0.07
C ASN A 217 18.81 14.21 0.32
N HIS A 218 18.94 13.35 -0.69
CA HIS A 218 18.42 11.98 -0.64
C HIS A 218 19.12 11.12 0.43
N ASN A 219 20.42 11.28 0.65
CA ASN A 219 21.17 10.49 1.64
C ASN A 219 20.72 10.84 3.06
N ILE A 220 20.47 12.11 3.32
CA ILE A 220 19.96 12.57 4.61
C ILE A 220 18.55 12.01 4.80
N ILE A 221 17.68 12.16 3.79
CA ILE A 221 16.29 11.72 3.87
C ILE A 221 16.16 10.21 4.04
N THR A 222 16.96 9.39 3.34
CA THR A 222 16.95 7.93 3.55
C THR A 222 17.34 7.56 4.96
N ASN A 223 18.37 8.20 5.54
CA ASN A 223 18.77 7.97 6.92
C ASN A 223 17.71 8.45 7.93
N LEU A 224 17.06 9.61 7.70
CA LEU A 224 15.95 10.09 8.54
C LEU A 224 14.79 9.09 8.59
N PHE A 225 14.40 8.55 7.44
CA PHE A 225 13.40 7.49 7.38
C PHE A 225 13.89 6.22 8.08
N SER A 226 15.18 5.87 7.94
CA SER A 226 15.76 4.70 8.58
C SER A 226 15.69 4.80 10.10
N ASP A 227 16.10 5.94 10.66
CA ASP A 227 16.01 6.22 12.10
C ASP A 227 14.56 6.26 12.57
N PHE A 228 13.65 6.87 11.81
CA PHE A 228 12.23 6.97 12.16
C PHE A 228 11.51 5.61 12.16
N PHE A 229 11.87 4.72 11.22
CA PHE A 229 11.30 3.38 11.12
C PHE A 229 12.05 2.34 11.96
N ALA A 230 13.26 2.64 12.43
CA ALA A 230 13.93 1.82 13.41
C ALA A 230 13.19 2.04 14.75
N ASN A 231 12.42 1.04 15.18
CA ASN A 231 11.63 1.05 16.43
C ASN A 231 12.56 1.00 17.68
N ARG A 232 13.50 1.93 17.79
CA ARG A 232 14.45 2.08 18.89
C ARG A 232 13.69 2.60 20.11
N GLY A 233 13.17 1.69 20.93
CA GLY A 233 12.50 2.13 22.16
C GLY A 233 11.58 1.14 22.86
N ILE A 234 11.43 -0.11 22.40
CA ILE A 234 10.71 -1.12 23.18
C ILE A 234 11.74 -1.86 24.04
N PRO A 235 11.73 -1.66 25.38
CA PRO A 235 12.56 -2.46 26.26
C PRO A 235 12.17 -3.93 26.11
N GLN A 236 13.13 -4.79 25.82
CA GLN A 236 12.93 -6.23 25.95
C GLN A 236 13.19 -6.61 27.42
N ASP A 237 12.39 -6.06 28.33
CA ASP A 237 12.48 -6.44 29.74
C ASP A 237 12.27 -7.95 29.88
N ASP A 238 13.07 -8.59 30.74
CA ASP A 238 13.06 -10.04 30.98
C ASP A 238 11.96 -10.49 31.94
N ASN A 239 10.87 -9.71 32.08
CA ASN A 239 9.75 -10.14 32.92
C ASN A 239 9.10 -11.37 32.27
N GLU A 240 9.27 -12.53 32.91
CA GLU A 240 8.59 -13.75 32.54
C GLU A 240 7.08 -13.52 32.58
N VAL A 241 6.46 -13.67 31.43
CA VAL A 241 5.01 -13.61 31.31
C VAL A 241 4.51 -15.03 31.44
N ASP A 242 3.63 -15.30 32.41
CA ASP A 242 2.93 -16.58 32.47
C ASP A 242 2.05 -16.75 31.23
N ILE A 243 2.50 -17.62 30.33
CA ILE A 243 1.78 -18.02 29.12
C ILE A 243 1.22 -19.43 29.37
N ILE A 244 -0.10 -19.49 29.50
CA ILE A 244 -0.82 -20.75 29.73
C ILE A 244 -0.85 -21.56 28.42
N ASN A 245 -0.42 -22.82 28.47
CA ASN A 245 -0.50 -23.73 27.34
C ASN A 245 -1.96 -23.90 26.90
N SER A 246 -2.25 -23.58 25.64
CA SER A 246 -3.60 -23.59 25.07
C SER A 246 -3.84 -24.80 24.15
N ALA A 247 -2.79 -25.51 23.73
CA ALA A 247 -2.88 -26.60 22.76
C ALA A 247 -2.73 -27.98 23.40
N THR A 248 -3.52 -28.94 22.91
CA THR A 248 -3.42 -30.37 23.22
C THR A 248 -2.52 -31.11 22.23
N ASN A 249 -2.58 -30.73 20.95
CA ASN A 249 -1.74 -31.28 19.88
C ASN A 249 -0.52 -30.39 19.63
N HIS A 250 0.47 -30.91 18.91
CA HIS A 250 1.71 -30.20 18.62
C HIS A 250 2.05 -30.18 17.13
N MET A 251 2.74 -29.12 16.70
CA MET A 251 3.26 -28.96 15.34
C MET A 251 4.77 -28.68 15.43
N GLU A 252 5.57 -29.65 14.99
CA GLU A 252 7.04 -29.59 15.03
C GLU A 252 7.65 -29.21 13.68
N SER A 253 6.95 -29.51 12.58
CA SER A 253 7.49 -29.39 11.23
C SER A 253 6.45 -28.96 10.19
N VAL A 254 6.94 -28.61 9.01
CA VAL A 254 6.20 -28.23 7.80
C VAL A 254 6.74 -29.10 6.68
N ALA A 255 5.85 -29.68 5.86
CA ALA A 255 6.27 -30.49 4.73
C ALA A 255 6.56 -29.62 3.50
N PHE A 256 7.82 -29.58 3.05
CA PHE A 256 8.15 -29.04 1.74
C PHE A 256 8.05 -30.17 0.71
N THR A 257 7.34 -29.91 -0.39
CA THR A 257 7.20 -30.87 -1.49
C THR A 257 7.42 -30.14 -2.80
N TYR A 258 7.85 -30.88 -3.82
CA TYR A 258 8.00 -30.35 -5.17
C TYR A 258 6.71 -29.66 -5.64
N ASP A 259 5.55 -30.27 -5.40
CA ASP A 259 4.25 -29.75 -5.81
C ASP A 259 3.88 -28.44 -5.11
N ASN A 260 4.08 -28.33 -3.80
CA ASN A 260 3.76 -27.12 -3.05
C ASN A 260 4.64 -25.94 -3.48
N ILE A 261 5.94 -26.20 -3.69
CA ILE A 261 6.89 -25.19 -4.19
C ILE A 261 6.50 -24.76 -5.61
N CYS A 262 6.26 -25.72 -6.51
CA CYS A 262 5.87 -25.48 -7.90
C CYS A 262 4.56 -24.68 -7.98
N LYS A 263 3.53 -25.09 -7.23
CA LYS A 263 2.23 -24.42 -7.14
C LYS A 263 2.41 -22.95 -6.74
N PHE A 264 3.21 -22.66 -5.72
CA PHE A 264 3.42 -21.29 -5.29
C PHE A 264 4.23 -20.48 -6.31
N ILE A 265 5.31 -21.03 -6.87
CA ILE A 265 6.11 -20.35 -7.90
C ILE A 265 5.25 -19.95 -9.09
N ASN A 266 4.38 -20.85 -9.57
CA ASN A 266 3.45 -20.58 -10.65
C ASN A 266 2.48 -19.43 -10.32
N SER A 267 2.05 -19.34 -9.06
CA SER A 267 1.17 -18.27 -8.56
C SER A 267 1.84 -16.90 -8.44
N LEU A 268 3.19 -16.83 -8.41
CA LEU A 268 3.90 -15.55 -8.30
C LEU A 268 3.51 -14.61 -9.44
N ARG A 269 3.63 -13.30 -9.23
CA ARG A 269 3.56 -12.38 -10.37
C ARG A 269 4.88 -12.45 -11.13
N THR A 270 4.83 -12.62 -12.45
CA THR A 270 6.02 -12.51 -13.30
C THR A 270 6.50 -11.06 -13.30
N SER A 271 7.61 -10.79 -12.62
CA SER A 271 8.12 -9.44 -12.42
C SER A 271 9.65 -9.41 -12.42
N SER A 272 10.20 -8.27 -12.81
CA SER A 272 11.64 -7.99 -12.73
C SER A 272 12.04 -7.28 -11.44
N SER A 273 11.13 -7.20 -10.46
CA SER A 273 11.42 -6.64 -9.15
C SER A 273 12.13 -7.68 -8.29
N TYR A 274 13.12 -7.23 -7.51
CA TYR A 274 13.98 -8.07 -6.68
C TYR A 274 14.22 -7.44 -5.31
N GLY A 275 14.61 -8.29 -4.34
CA GLY A 275 14.98 -7.89 -2.99
C GLY A 275 16.45 -7.49 -2.89
N VAL A 276 17.06 -7.66 -1.72
CA VAL A 276 18.48 -7.33 -1.49
C VAL A 276 19.44 -8.22 -2.28
N ASP A 277 19.01 -9.42 -2.68
CA ASP A 277 19.83 -10.42 -3.38
C ASP A 277 19.91 -10.24 -4.91
N GLY A 278 19.13 -9.32 -5.49
CA GLY A 278 19.15 -9.09 -6.93
C GLY A 278 18.39 -10.12 -7.78
N ILE A 279 17.74 -11.12 -7.18
CA ILE A 279 17.06 -12.20 -7.92
C ILE A 279 15.56 -11.90 -8.04
N ALA A 280 15.07 -11.80 -9.27
CA ALA A 280 13.68 -11.43 -9.56
C ALA A 280 12.73 -12.64 -9.65
N SER A 281 11.42 -12.41 -9.49
CA SER A 281 10.43 -13.51 -9.52
C SER A 281 10.31 -14.22 -10.87
N ILE A 282 10.67 -13.56 -11.97
CA ILE A 282 10.75 -14.18 -13.29
C ILE A 282 11.81 -15.31 -13.35
N TYR A 283 12.91 -15.19 -12.61
CA TYR A 283 13.96 -16.20 -12.54
C TYR A 283 13.42 -17.52 -11.98
N PHE A 284 12.77 -17.46 -10.82
CA PHE A 284 12.19 -18.65 -10.18
C PHE A 284 11.08 -19.30 -11.02
N LYS A 285 10.29 -18.49 -11.74
CA LYS A 285 9.23 -19.00 -12.61
C LYS A 285 9.73 -19.76 -13.83
N LEU A 286 10.85 -19.32 -14.39
CA LEU A 286 11.39 -19.83 -15.66
C LEU A 286 12.66 -20.65 -15.46
N GLY A 287 13.09 -20.87 -14.22
CA GLY A 287 14.31 -21.61 -13.86
C GLY A 287 14.22 -23.14 -14.01
N GLY A 288 13.02 -23.68 -14.28
CA GLY A 288 12.84 -25.11 -14.56
C GLY A 288 12.88 -26.03 -13.33
N PRO A 289 12.83 -27.36 -13.56
CA PRO A 289 12.69 -28.37 -12.50
C PRO A 289 13.91 -28.47 -11.57
N ASN A 290 15.13 -28.26 -12.08
CA ASN A 290 16.35 -28.32 -11.27
C ASN A 290 16.33 -27.30 -10.14
N LEU A 291 15.85 -26.08 -10.43
CA LEU A 291 15.72 -25.03 -9.42
C LEU A 291 14.73 -25.44 -8.31
N LEU A 292 13.67 -26.19 -8.63
CA LEU A 292 12.71 -26.68 -7.63
C LEU A 292 13.35 -27.67 -6.66
N LEU A 293 14.18 -28.59 -7.16
CA LEU A 293 14.91 -29.56 -6.32
C LEU A 293 15.92 -28.87 -5.39
N ILE A 294 16.64 -27.87 -5.93
CA ILE A 294 17.57 -27.05 -5.15
C ILE A 294 16.84 -26.31 -4.02
N LEU A 295 15.68 -25.70 -4.33
CA LEU A 295 14.86 -25.01 -3.33
C LEU A 295 14.32 -25.97 -2.27
N LEU A 296 13.89 -27.17 -2.67
CA LEU A 296 13.40 -28.20 -1.75
C LEU A 296 14.47 -28.56 -0.71
N LYS A 297 15.66 -28.97 -1.16
CA LYS A 297 16.80 -29.27 -0.28
C LYS A 297 17.12 -28.10 0.65
N LEU A 298 17.11 -26.87 0.14
CA LEU A 298 17.43 -25.69 0.93
C LEU A 298 16.38 -25.39 2.02
N PHE A 299 15.09 -25.56 1.70
CA PHE A 299 14.00 -25.35 2.65
C PHE A 299 13.96 -26.43 3.72
N ASP A 300 14.19 -27.69 3.33
CA ASP A 300 14.30 -28.80 4.27
C ASP A 300 15.48 -28.59 5.23
N LEU A 301 16.65 -28.22 4.70
CA LEU A 301 17.84 -27.97 5.52
C LEU A 301 17.62 -26.80 6.49
N SER A 302 16.99 -25.73 6.02
CA SER A 302 16.61 -24.56 6.83
C SER A 302 15.68 -24.94 7.99
N LEU A 303 14.63 -25.72 7.71
CA LEU A 303 13.68 -26.14 8.73
C LEU A 303 14.27 -27.15 9.71
N THR A 304 14.95 -28.19 9.23
CA THR A 304 15.55 -29.25 10.06
C THR A 304 16.61 -28.70 11.02
N THR A 305 17.41 -27.72 10.59
CA THR A 305 18.36 -27.01 11.46
C THR A 305 17.69 -25.99 12.38
N GLY A 306 16.39 -25.74 12.25
CA GLY A 306 15.66 -24.74 13.02
C GLY A 306 16.17 -23.31 12.76
N SER A 307 16.77 -23.04 11.60
CA SER A 307 17.46 -21.78 11.32
C SER A 307 16.97 -21.12 10.05
N TYR A 308 16.51 -19.87 10.16
CA TYR A 308 16.19 -19.06 9.02
C TYR A 308 17.47 -18.42 8.42
N PRO A 309 17.70 -18.51 7.10
CA PRO A 309 18.91 -18.00 6.44
C PRO A 309 19.28 -16.56 6.77
N ASN A 310 20.53 -16.34 7.20
CA ASN A 310 21.02 -15.00 7.56
C ASN A 310 20.95 -14.00 6.39
N ARG A 311 21.24 -14.44 5.16
CA ARG A 311 21.11 -13.60 3.94
C ARG A 311 19.68 -13.09 3.70
N TRP A 312 18.67 -13.78 4.22
CA TRP A 312 17.26 -13.43 4.06
C TRP A 312 16.73 -12.51 5.19
N LYS A 313 17.55 -12.26 6.21
CA LYS A 313 17.20 -11.40 7.37
C LYS A 313 17.28 -9.90 7.07
N THR A 314 17.72 -9.52 5.86
CA THR A 314 17.81 -8.11 5.43
C THR A 314 16.73 -7.78 4.40
N SER A 315 16.01 -6.68 4.59
CA SER A 315 14.99 -6.20 3.63
C SER A 315 15.14 -4.71 3.28
N TYR A 316 14.77 -4.36 2.05
CA TYR A 316 14.65 -2.94 1.68
C TYR A 316 13.33 -2.36 2.17
N ILE A 317 13.34 -1.16 2.74
CA ILE A 317 12.15 -0.37 3.05
C ILE A 317 11.95 0.69 1.99
N CYS A 318 10.76 0.71 1.38
CA CYS A 318 10.32 1.82 0.55
C CYS A 318 9.28 2.65 1.31
N PRO A 319 9.58 3.90 1.70
CA PRO A 319 8.61 4.78 2.36
C PRO A 319 7.45 5.06 1.41
N ARG A 320 6.23 4.67 1.81
CA ARG A 320 5.01 4.94 1.04
C ARG A 320 4.16 5.98 1.74
N TYR A 321 3.93 7.10 1.06
CA TYR A 321 3.03 8.14 1.53
C TYR A 321 1.59 7.60 1.72
N LYS A 322 1.01 7.88 2.89
CA LYS A 322 -0.35 7.48 3.29
C LYS A 322 -1.35 8.61 3.02
N SER A 323 -1.24 9.74 3.71
CA SER A 323 -2.21 10.85 3.72
C SER A 323 -1.66 12.08 4.47
N GLY A 324 -2.32 13.24 4.38
CA GLY A 324 -1.93 14.45 5.13
C GLY A 324 -0.90 15.32 4.42
N ASP A 325 0.08 15.84 5.15
CA ASP A 325 1.19 16.60 4.59
C ASP A 325 2.35 15.67 4.19
N ARG A 326 2.90 15.87 2.98
CA ARG A 326 4.02 15.08 2.45
C ARG A 326 5.36 15.44 3.07
N THR A 327 5.47 16.58 3.74
CA THR A 327 6.75 16.97 4.36
C THR A 327 6.96 16.31 5.73
N ASN A 328 5.90 15.74 6.32
CA ASN A 328 5.93 15.09 7.63
C ASN A 328 6.19 13.57 7.50
N LEU A 329 7.21 13.07 8.21
CA LEU A 329 7.61 11.64 8.26
C LEU A 329 6.49 10.72 8.76
N HIS A 330 5.64 11.17 9.70
CA HIS A 330 4.55 10.37 10.26
C HIS A 330 3.47 9.98 9.25
N ASN A 331 3.43 10.68 8.11
CA ASN A 331 2.49 10.43 7.04
C ASN A 331 2.97 9.35 6.04
N TYR A 332 4.07 8.67 6.34
CA TYR A 332 4.64 7.58 5.54
C TYR A 332 4.56 6.24 6.28
N LYS A 333 4.34 5.16 5.53
CA LYS A 333 4.42 3.79 6.01
C LYS A 333 5.68 3.09 5.48
N PRO A 334 6.37 2.26 6.29
CA PRO A 334 7.45 1.43 5.80
C PRO A 334 6.88 0.23 5.02
N ILE A 335 7.27 0.04 3.76
CA ILE A 335 6.95 -1.19 3.02
C ILE A 335 8.22 -1.99 2.83
N ASN A 336 8.29 -3.18 3.42
CA ASN A 336 9.41 -4.09 3.19
C ASN A 336 9.29 -4.79 1.83
N ILE A 337 10.38 -4.78 1.09
CA ILE A 337 10.60 -5.62 -0.09
C ILE A 337 11.48 -6.79 0.38
N THR A 338 10.82 -7.90 0.68
CA THR A 338 11.48 -9.16 1.07
C THR A 338 11.95 -9.95 -0.15
N LEU A 339 12.89 -10.87 0.07
CA LEU A 339 13.44 -11.73 -0.98
C LEU A 339 12.37 -12.64 -1.59
N VAL A 340 12.46 -12.91 -2.89
CA VAL A 340 11.48 -13.79 -3.55
C VAL A 340 11.60 -15.22 -3.02
N ILE A 341 12.82 -15.73 -2.86
CA ILE A 341 13.07 -17.07 -2.30
C ILE A 341 12.49 -17.23 -0.90
N SER A 342 12.68 -16.21 -0.04
CA SER A 342 12.09 -16.18 1.30
C SER A 342 10.56 -16.24 1.25
N ARG A 343 9.93 -15.45 0.38
CA ARG A 343 8.47 -15.43 0.24
C ARG A 343 7.89 -16.78 -0.21
N ILE A 344 8.67 -17.59 -0.93
CA ILE A 344 8.29 -18.96 -1.31
C ILE A 344 8.24 -19.84 -0.06
N MET A 345 9.32 -19.89 0.71
CA MET A 345 9.38 -20.69 1.94
C MET A 345 8.34 -20.23 2.97
N GLU A 346 8.27 -18.92 3.23
CA GLU A 346 7.32 -18.32 4.17
C GLU A 346 5.87 -18.63 3.81
N ARG A 347 5.50 -18.68 2.52
CA ARG A 347 4.13 -19.02 2.13
C ARG A 347 3.77 -20.44 2.54
N ILE A 348 4.65 -21.41 2.26
CA ILE A 348 4.39 -22.82 2.55
C ILE A 348 4.26 -23.02 4.06
N VAL A 349 5.15 -22.42 4.84
CA VAL A 349 5.07 -22.40 6.31
C VAL A 349 3.79 -21.75 6.79
N CYS A 350 3.45 -20.57 6.25
CA CYS A 350 2.24 -19.83 6.62
C CYS A 350 0.96 -20.61 6.33
N ASP A 351 0.87 -21.28 5.17
CA ASP A 351 -0.34 -22.01 4.78
C ASP A 351 -0.57 -23.21 5.71
N GLN A 352 0.46 -24.01 5.99
CA GLN A 352 0.36 -25.19 6.88
C GLN A 352 0.14 -24.79 8.34
N MET A 353 0.86 -23.77 8.82
CA MET A 353 0.67 -23.25 10.18
C MET A 353 -0.72 -22.65 10.36
N SER A 354 -1.24 -21.93 9.36
CA SER A 354 -2.61 -21.42 9.39
C SER A 354 -3.64 -22.56 9.44
N ASP A 355 -3.41 -23.65 8.71
CA ASP A 355 -4.33 -24.79 8.70
C ASP A 355 -4.35 -25.49 10.08
N TYR A 356 -3.18 -25.70 10.70
CA TYR A 356 -3.05 -26.21 12.07
C TYR A 356 -3.75 -25.32 13.11
N LEU A 357 -3.48 -24.01 13.10
CA LEU A 357 -4.08 -23.08 14.08
C LEU A 357 -5.61 -23.02 13.98
N LEU A 358 -6.16 -23.23 12.78
CA LEU A 358 -7.60 -23.25 12.55
C LEU A 358 -8.23 -24.62 12.90
N SER A 359 -7.57 -25.74 12.56
CA SER A 359 -8.08 -27.09 12.87
C SER A 359 -8.13 -27.33 14.38
N GLU A 360 -7.13 -26.86 15.11
CA GLU A 360 -7.05 -26.95 16.56
C GLU A 360 -7.88 -25.88 17.30
N LYS A 361 -8.62 -25.03 16.56
CA LYS A 361 -9.44 -23.93 17.12
C LYS A 361 -8.66 -22.99 18.04
N LEU A 362 -7.37 -22.80 17.77
CA LEU A 362 -6.48 -21.94 18.55
C LEU A 362 -6.73 -20.45 18.26
N ILE A 363 -7.30 -20.12 17.09
CA ILE A 363 -7.71 -18.76 16.72
C ILE A 363 -9.20 -18.55 17.01
N PHE A 364 -9.54 -17.46 17.70
CA PHE A 364 -10.91 -17.11 18.01
C PHE A 364 -11.74 -16.86 16.74
N ASN A 365 -13.00 -17.28 16.77
CA ASN A 365 -13.93 -17.06 15.66
C ASN A 365 -14.19 -15.58 15.35
N SER A 366 -13.96 -14.70 16.32
CA SER A 366 -14.06 -13.25 16.17
C SER A 366 -13.02 -12.61 15.23
N GLN A 367 -11.94 -13.31 14.86
CA GLN A 367 -10.89 -12.75 13.99
C GLN A 367 -11.22 -12.96 12.50
N HIS A 368 -11.34 -11.89 11.72
CA HIS A 368 -11.61 -11.96 10.28
C HIS A 368 -10.44 -11.47 9.40
N GLY A 369 -9.42 -10.83 9.99
CA GLY A 369 -8.25 -10.36 9.28
C GLY A 369 -7.35 -11.51 8.86
N PHE A 370 -6.78 -11.44 7.66
CA PHE A 370 -5.78 -12.34 7.05
C PHE A 370 -5.99 -13.87 7.16
N LEU A 371 -7.18 -14.35 7.54
CA LEU A 371 -7.51 -15.77 7.55
C LEU A 371 -8.17 -16.19 6.23
N LYS A 372 -7.92 -17.45 5.82
CA LYS A 372 -8.62 -18.06 4.68
C LYS A 372 -10.13 -17.97 4.90
N THR A 373 -10.89 -17.79 3.81
CA THR A 373 -12.37 -17.67 3.78
C THR A 373 -13.00 -16.52 4.59
N ARG A 374 -12.23 -15.70 5.30
CA ARG A 374 -12.71 -14.49 6.01
C ARG A 374 -12.31 -13.22 5.27
N SER A 375 -13.13 -12.17 5.41
CA SER A 375 -12.92 -10.88 4.75
C SER A 375 -13.55 -9.74 5.54
N CYS A 376 -13.31 -8.49 5.13
CA CYS A 376 -14.03 -7.33 5.67
C CYS A 376 -15.55 -7.52 5.55
N MET A 377 -16.01 -8.15 4.46
CA MET A 377 -17.44 -8.38 4.22
C MET A 377 -18.02 -9.41 5.19
N THR A 378 -17.30 -10.50 5.49
CA THR A 378 -17.82 -11.49 6.46
C THR A 378 -17.84 -10.91 7.88
N CYS A 379 -16.84 -10.09 8.24
CA CYS A 379 -16.83 -9.36 9.51
C CYS A 379 -18.02 -8.41 9.62
N HIS A 380 -18.26 -7.57 8.60
CA HIS A 380 -19.42 -6.68 8.57
C HIS A 380 -20.74 -7.45 8.60
N PHE A 381 -20.85 -8.56 7.87
CA PHE A 381 -22.07 -9.36 7.84
C PHE A 381 -22.44 -9.87 9.23
N GLU A 382 -21.51 -10.50 9.95
CA GLU A 382 -21.77 -10.97 11.31
C GLU A 382 -22.05 -9.83 12.28
N PHE A 383 -21.28 -8.73 12.18
CA PHE A 383 -21.47 -7.55 13.01
C PHE A 383 -22.87 -6.94 12.84
N PHE A 384 -23.27 -6.63 11.61
CA PHE A 384 -24.58 -6.02 11.35
C PHE A 384 -25.72 -6.97 11.62
N ASN A 385 -25.57 -8.27 11.36
CA ASN A 385 -26.58 -9.26 11.72
C ASN A 385 -26.86 -9.23 13.22
N LEU A 386 -25.81 -9.19 14.05
CA LEU A 386 -25.94 -9.04 15.50
C LEU A 386 -26.61 -7.72 15.89
N VAL A 387 -26.12 -6.60 15.36
CA VAL A 387 -26.65 -5.26 15.67
C VAL A 387 -28.14 -5.19 15.32
N PHE A 388 -28.53 -5.54 14.10
CA PHE A 388 -29.93 -5.48 13.67
C PHE A 388 -30.82 -6.42 14.46
N THR A 389 -30.39 -7.67 14.70
CA THR A 389 -31.15 -8.63 15.51
C THR A 389 -31.45 -8.06 16.90
N LYS A 390 -30.44 -7.50 17.58
CA LYS A 390 -30.63 -6.90 18.91
C LYS A 390 -31.50 -5.65 18.86
N ARG A 391 -31.38 -4.83 17.81
CA ARG A 391 -32.23 -3.65 17.62
C ARG A 391 -33.70 -3.99 17.36
N ILE A 392 -33.98 -5.08 16.64
CA ILE A 392 -35.35 -5.59 16.43
C ILE A 392 -35.98 -6.02 17.75
N LEU A 393 -35.18 -6.63 18.64
CA LEU A 393 -35.61 -6.98 20.01
C LEU A 393 -35.78 -5.77 20.94
N GLY A 394 -35.58 -4.54 20.45
CA GLY A 394 -35.69 -3.33 21.26
C GLY A 394 -34.49 -3.06 22.18
N HIS A 395 -33.43 -3.88 22.14
CA HIS A 395 -32.25 -3.70 22.97
C HIS A 395 -31.45 -2.48 22.55
N LEU A 396 -30.83 -1.81 23.52
CA LEU A 396 -29.73 -0.88 23.27
C LEU A 396 -28.51 -1.66 22.78
N VAL A 397 -27.80 -1.09 21.81
CA VAL A 397 -26.56 -1.69 21.29
C VAL A 397 -25.45 -0.65 21.39
N LEU A 398 -24.45 -0.92 22.22
CA LEU A 398 -23.25 -0.11 22.39
C LEU A 398 -22.11 -0.78 21.63
N VAL A 399 -21.43 -0.04 20.76
CA VAL A 399 -20.24 -0.53 20.05
C VAL A 399 -19.05 0.32 20.44
N LEU A 400 -18.01 -0.33 20.96
CA LEU A 400 -16.71 0.29 21.25
C LEU A 400 -15.76 0.02 20.10
N TYR A 401 -15.02 1.04 19.68
CA TYR A 401 -13.90 0.92 18.73
C TYR A 401 -12.62 1.23 19.50
N LEU A 402 -11.68 0.29 19.47
CA LEU A 402 -10.38 0.41 20.12
C LEU A 402 -9.28 0.42 19.05
N ASP A 403 -8.39 1.41 19.12
CA ASP A 403 -7.26 1.57 18.19
C ASP A 403 -5.96 1.23 18.92
N ILE A 404 -5.24 0.20 18.47
CA ILE A 404 -3.93 -0.16 19.00
C ILE A 404 -2.85 0.55 18.17
N SER A 405 -2.05 1.39 18.82
CA SER A 405 -1.02 2.20 18.19
C SER A 405 0.08 1.33 17.59
N LYS A 406 0.30 1.45 16.28
CA LYS A 406 1.39 0.80 15.55
C LYS A 406 1.51 -0.71 15.86
N ALA A 407 0.38 -1.40 16.00
CA ALA A 407 0.32 -2.76 16.54
C ALA A 407 1.31 -3.74 15.87
N PHE A 408 1.42 -3.70 14.53
CA PHE A 408 2.36 -4.53 13.77
C PHE A 408 3.83 -4.28 14.11
N ASP A 409 4.19 -3.02 14.42
CA ASP A 409 5.56 -2.58 14.67
C ASP A 409 5.98 -2.81 16.14
N MET A 410 5.01 -2.97 17.04
CA MET A 410 5.21 -3.09 18.48
C MET A 410 5.28 -4.53 18.99
N VAL A 411 5.01 -5.54 18.15
CA VAL A 411 5.04 -6.96 18.56
C VAL A 411 6.39 -7.33 19.18
N ASN A 412 6.39 -7.72 20.46
CA ASN A 412 7.59 -8.18 21.12
C ASN A 412 7.93 -9.63 20.68
N HIS A 413 9.15 -9.85 20.19
CA HIS A 413 9.56 -11.14 19.62
C HIS A 413 9.61 -12.26 20.66
N LYS A 414 10.15 -12.02 21.86
CA LYS A 414 10.21 -13.02 22.94
C LYS A 414 8.80 -13.48 23.33
N LEU A 415 7.90 -12.53 23.56
CA LEU A 415 6.50 -12.81 23.90
C LEU A 415 5.76 -13.55 22.78
N LEU A 416 6.03 -13.20 21.52
CA LEU A 416 5.46 -13.90 20.37
C LEU A 416 5.93 -15.36 20.32
N VAL A 417 7.23 -15.62 20.46
CA VAL A 417 7.77 -17.00 20.46
C VAL A 417 7.18 -17.81 21.62
N GLY A 418 7.08 -17.25 22.82
CA GLY A 418 6.40 -17.90 23.94
C GLY A 418 4.93 -18.21 23.64
N LYS A 419 4.22 -17.30 22.97
CA LYS A 419 2.82 -17.53 22.58
C LYS A 419 2.69 -18.64 21.55
N LEU A 420 3.57 -18.69 20.55
CA LEU A 420 3.60 -19.78 19.57
C LEU A 420 3.85 -21.14 20.24
N SER A 421 4.73 -21.18 21.23
CA SER A 421 4.96 -22.39 22.04
C SER A 421 3.69 -22.83 22.78
N SER A 422 2.95 -21.89 23.37
CA SER A 422 1.66 -22.17 24.02
C SER A 422 0.55 -22.62 23.07
N TYR A 423 0.72 -22.38 21.77
CA TYR A 423 -0.16 -22.89 20.71
C TYR A 423 0.29 -24.26 20.20
N GLY A 424 1.21 -24.93 20.90
CA GLY A 424 1.67 -26.27 20.54
C GLY A 424 2.73 -26.29 19.45
N ILE A 425 3.26 -25.14 19.03
CA ILE A 425 4.37 -25.10 18.07
C ILE A 425 5.67 -25.45 18.79
N ARG A 426 6.35 -26.48 18.30
CA ARG A 426 7.54 -27.07 18.93
C ARG A 426 8.72 -27.06 17.97
N ASN A 427 9.89 -27.44 18.46
CA ASN A 427 11.09 -27.52 17.64
C ASN A 427 10.99 -28.68 16.63
N PRO A 428 11.59 -28.57 15.44
CA PRO A 428 12.47 -27.47 15.01
C PRO A 428 11.75 -26.21 14.47
N LEU A 429 10.44 -26.26 14.18
CA LEU A 429 9.69 -25.12 13.64
C LEU A 429 9.71 -23.88 14.57
N LEU A 430 9.57 -24.06 15.88
CA LEU A 430 9.63 -22.95 16.84
C LEU A 430 10.99 -22.23 16.81
N ALA A 431 12.09 -22.98 16.80
CA ALA A 431 13.45 -22.43 16.63
C ALA A 431 13.58 -21.68 15.30
N TRP A 432 13.02 -22.22 14.22
CA TRP A 432 13.01 -21.56 12.92
C TRP A 432 12.26 -20.22 12.94
N LEU A 433 11.09 -20.16 13.59
CA LEU A 433 10.29 -18.94 13.75
C LEU A 433 11.02 -17.90 14.62
N ASN A 434 11.70 -18.34 15.68
CA ASN A 434 12.54 -17.47 16.49
C ASN A 434 13.72 -16.90 15.66
N SER A 435 14.39 -17.74 14.87
CA SER A 435 15.47 -17.33 13.96
C SER A 435 14.96 -16.39 12.86
N PHE A 436 13.74 -16.58 12.36
CA PHE A 436 13.10 -15.71 11.37
C PHE A 436 12.89 -14.28 11.88
N LEU A 437 12.52 -14.12 13.16
CA LEU A 437 12.28 -12.83 13.82
C LEU A 437 13.58 -12.14 14.29
N SER A 438 14.59 -12.93 14.69
CA SER A 438 15.82 -12.44 15.30
C SER A 438 16.86 -11.94 14.31
N ASN A 439 17.74 -11.02 14.75
CA ASN A 439 18.91 -10.52 13.99
C ASN A 439 18.58 -9.96 12.60
N ARG A 440 17.40 -9.34 12.48
CA ARG A 440 16.93 -8.74 11.23
C ARG A 440 17.45 -7.33 11.04
N HIS A 441 17.64 -6.96 9.78
CA HIS A 441 18.11 -5.65 9.38
C HIS A 441 17.20 -5.06 8.30
N GLN A 442 17.07 -3.73 8.33
CA GLN A 442 16.31 -2.99 7.35
C GLN A 442 17.14 -1.87 6.73
N ILE A 443 16.95 -1.64 5.43
CA ILE A 443 17.66 -0.58 4.67
C ILE A 443 16.63 0.24 3.91
N VAL A 444 16.50 1.53 4.21
CA VAL A 444 15.61 2.42 3.45
C VAL A 444 16.17 2.68 2.06
N LYS A 445 15.34 2.44 1.04
CA LYS A 445 15.66 2.66 -0.37
C LYS A 445 14.73 3.70 -0.98
N ILE A 446 15.29 4.84 -1.38
CA ILE A 446 14.61 5.88 -2.16
C ILE A 446 15.35 6.03 -3.48
N ASN A 447 14.71 5.61 -4.58
CA ASN A 447 15.33 5.53 -5.91
C ASN A 447 16.60 4.66 -5.87
N SER A 448 17.76 5.25 -6.16
CA SER A 448 19.09 4.61 -6.15
C SER A 448 19.84 4.82 -4.83
N THR A 449 19.29 5.60 -3.90
CA THR A 449 19.93 5.91 -2.62
C THR A 449 19.50 4.91 -1.55
N LEU A 450 20.46 4.43 -0.76
CA LEU A 450 20.27 3.53 0.37
C LEU A 450 20.64 4.26 1.67
N SER A 451 19.96 3.94 2.77
CA SER A 451 20.39 4.31 4.11
C SER A 451 21.46 3.35 4.64
N LYS A 452 21.94 3.62 5.85
CA LYS A 452 22.61 2.59 6.66
C LYS A 452 21.62 1.46 7.01
N ALA A 453 22.16 0.26 7.23
CA ALA A 453 21.38 -0.86 7.74
C ALA A 453 21.09 -0.67 9.23
N GLU A 454 19.84 -0.84 9.61
CA GLU A 454 19.38 -0.69 10.99
C GLU A 454 18.77 -2.01 11.50
N PRO A 455 19.02 -2.40 12.76
CA PRO A 455 18.42 -3.60 13.32
C PRO A 455 16.91 -3.43 13.56
N VAL A 456 16.17 -4.53 13.40
CA VAL A 456 14.74 -4.61 13.71
C VAL A 456 14.57 -5.34 15.05
N THR A 457 14.26 -4.59 16.09
CA THR A 457 14.19 -5.07 17.50
C THR A 457 12.79 -5.47 17.94
N SER A 458 11.76 -5.11 17.18
CA SER A 458 10.36 -5.40 17.45
C SER A 458 9.53 -5.39 16.18
N GLY A 459 8.31 -5.91 16.30
CA GLY A 459 7.32 -5.93 15.24
C GLY A 459 7.42 -7.15 14.35
N VAL A 460 6.33 -7.42 13.63
CA VAL A 460 6.35 -8.34 12.51
C VAL A 460 6.70 -7.58 11.23
N ILE A 461 7.42 -8.21 10.32
CA ILE A 461 7.93 -7.55 9.11
C ILE A 461 6.75 -7.16 8.20
N GLN A 462 6.45 -5.86 8.09
CA GLN A 462 5.39 -5.38 7.19
C GLN A 462 5.74 -5.68 5.72
N GLY A 463 5.07 -6.66 5.11
CA GLY A 463 5.34 -7.12 3.74
C GLY A 463 5.93 -8.53 3.64
N SER A 464 6.26 -9.16 4.77
CA SER A 464 6.49 -10.61 4.81
C SER A 464 5.18 -11.38 4.60
N VAL A 465 5.27 -12.62 4.15
CA VAL A 465 4.10 -13.49 3.96
C VAL A 465 3.62 -14.02 5.30
N LEU A 466 4.56 -14.33 6.20
CA LEU A 466 4.26 -14.94 7.50
C LEU A 466 3.84 -13.90 8.57
N GLY A 467 4.27 -12.65 8.42
CA GLY A 467 4.04 -11.58 9.40
C GLY A 467 2.58 -11.39 9.83
N PRO A 468 1.60 -11.35 8.91
CA PRO A 468 0.18 -11.24 9.27
C PRO A 468 -0.33 -12.40 10.14
N LEU A 469 0.08 -13.64 9.87
CA LEU A 469 -0.32 -14.80 10.66
C LEU A 469 0.28 -14.74 12.07
N LEU A 470 1.55 -14.36 12.18
CA LEU A 470 2.21 -14.17 13.47
C LEU A 470 1.55 -13.06 14.29
N PHE A 471 1.15 -11.96 13.64
CA PHE A 471 0.41 -10.89 14.30
C PHE A 471 -0.96 -11.37 14.80
N ILE A 472 -1.69 -12.14 13.98
CA ILE A 472 -2.97 -12.72 14.40
C ILE A 472 -2.78 -13.60 15.63
N ALA A 473 -1.80 -14.51 15.61
CA ALA A 473 -1.47 -15.32 16.78
C ALA A 473 -1.16 -14.45 17.99
N TYR A 474 -0.43 -13.34 17.81
CA TYR A 474 -0.09 -12.40 18.87
C TYR A 474 -1.29 -11.70 19.51
N ILE A 475 -2.24 -11.19 18.72
CA ILE A 475 -3.36 -10.41 19.26
C ILE A 475 -4.54 -11.29 19.73
N ASN A 476 -4.58 -12.54 19.29
CA ASN A 476 -5.75 -13.42 19.37
C ASN A 476 -6.43 -13.50 20.75
N ASP A 477 -5.67 -13.61 21.83
CA ASP A 477 -6.17 -13.77 23.19
C ASP A 477 -6.74 -12.48 23.81
N ILE A 478 -6.66 -11.33 23.14
CA ILE A 478 -7.40 -10.12 23.55
C ILE A 478 -8.90 -10.39 23.69
N CYS A 479 -9.43 -11.34 22.90
CA CYS A 479 -10.83 -11.75 22.98
C CYS A 479 -11.22 -12.26 24.38
N LYS A 480 -10.27 -12.79 25.16
CA LYS A 480 -10.51 -13.28 26.53
C LYS A 480 -10.80 -12.15 27.52
N CYS A 481 -10.55 -10.89 27.15
CA CYS A 481 -10.90 -9.73 27.98
C CYS A 481 -12.42 -9.52 28.06
N PHE A 482 -13.18 -10.07 27.10
CA PHE A 482 -14.61 -9.83 26.94
C PHE A 482 -15.42 -11.08 27.30
N SER A 483 -16.19 -10.97 28.37
CA SER A 483 -17.15 -11.96 28.85
C SER A 483 -18.60 -11.58 28.52
N MET A 484 -18.88 -10.28 28.47
CA MET A 484 -20.19 -9.72 28.16
C MET A 484 -20.24 -9.20 26.72
N GLY A 485 -19.19 -8.49 26.29
CA GLY A 485 -19.09 -7.95 24.95
C GLY A 485 -18.77 -9.04 23.92
N ARG A 486 -19.34 -8.91 22.71
CA ARG A 486 -18.93 -9.73 21.56
C ARG A 486 -17.86 -9.01 20.74
N PRO A 487 -16.59 -9.46 20.76
CA PRO A 487 -15.53 -8.83 19.99
C PRO A 487 -15.60 -9.23 18.50
N PHE A 488 -15.19 -8.30 17.64
CA PHE A 488 -14.92 -8.50 16.22
C PHE A 488 -13.56 -7.88 15.92
N LEU A 489 -12.66 -8.71 15.38
CA LEU A 489 -11.30 -8.32 15.03
C LEU A 489 -11.12 -8.40 13.52
N TYR A 490 -10.45 -7.42 12.96
CA TYR A 490 -9.84 -7.52 11.63
C TYR A 490 -8.40 -7.06 11.73
N ALA A 491 -7.49 -8.01 11.97
CA ALA A 491 -6.14 -7.71 12.38
C ALA A 491 -6.12 -6.88 13.67
N ASP A 492 -5.60 -5.65 13.63
CA ASP A 492 -5.50 -4.71 14.75
C ASP A 492 -6.79 -3.90 15.00
N ASP A 493 -7.69 -3.82 14.02
CA ASP A 493 -8.98 -3.16 14.17
C ASP A 493 -9.89 -4.01 15.08
N LEU A 494 -10.10 -3.54 16.32
CA LEU A 494 -10.93 -4.19 17.33
C LEU A 494 -12.19 -3.37 17.59
N LYS A 495 -13.36 -4.01 17.40
CA LYS A 495 -14.63 -3.47 17.88
C LYS A 495 -15.38 -4.48 18.76
N ILE A 496 -16.11 -3.98 19.75
CA ILE A 496 -16.84 -4.81 20.71
C ILE A 496 -18.28 -4.38 20.77
N VAL A 497 -19.20 -5.33 20.61
CA VAL A 497 -20.64 -5.10 20.67
C VAL A 497 -21.18 -5.55 22.01
N TYR A 498 -21.78 -4.62 22.74
CA TYR A 498 -22.57 -4.88 23.93
C TYR A 498 -24.05 -4.65 23.63
N SER A 499 -24.93 -5.45 24.23
CA SER A 499 -26.36 -5.30 24.06
C SER A 499 -27.08 -5.49 25.38
N PHE A 500 -27.99 -4.57 25.68
CA PHE A 500 -28.72 -4.55 26.95
C PHE A 500 -30.19 -4.21 26.69
N PRO A 501 -31.13 -4.83 27.43
CA PRO A 501 -32.48 -4.27 27.55
C PRO A 501 -32.42 -2.82 28.05
N PRO A 502 -33.35 -1.93 27.64
CA PRO A 502 -33.32 -0.52 28.02
C PRO A 502 -33.26 -0.23 29.53
N HIS A 503 -33.71 -1.17 30.37
CA HIS A 503 -33.82 -1.05 31.82
C HIS A 503 -32.68 -1.76 32.59
N GLU A 504 -31.81 -2.53 31.93
CA GLU A 504 -30.78 -3.36 32.59
C GLU A 504 -29.35 -2.94 32.22
N PHE A 505 -29.11 -1.63 32.05
CA PHE A 505 -27.79 -1.19 31.62
C PHE A 505 -26.74 -1.34 32.73
N ALA A 506 -25.76 -2.23 32.54
CA ALA A 506 -24.65 -2.49 33.46
C ALA A 506 -23.37 -1.73 33.04
N HIS A 507 -23.31 -0.43 33.34
CA HIS A 507 -22.13 0.43 33.06
C HIS A 507 -20.82 -0.12 33.66
N SER A 508 -20.89 -0.65 34.88
CA SER A 508 -19.74 -1.15 35.64
C SER A 508 -19.03 -2.31 34.95
N GLY A 509 -19.78 -3.19 34.29
CA GLY A 509 -19.19 -4.34 33.60
C GLY A 509 -18.41 -3.94 32.34
N VAL A 510 -18.91 -2.98 31.56
CA VAL A 510 -18.19 -2.47 30.37
C VAL A 510 -16.85 -1.82 30.76
N THR A 511 -16.86 -1.01 31.81
CA THR A 511 -15.64 -0.37 32.35
C THR A 511 -14.64 -1.42 32.86
N THR A 512 -15.13 -2.49 33.49
CA THR A 512 -14.28 -3.61 33.95
C THR A 512 -13.60 -4.32 32.78
N GLU A 513 -14.31 -4.58 31.67
CA GLU A 513 -13.71 -5.19 30.48
C GLU A 513 -12.71 -4.26 29.78
N LEU A 514 -12.95 -2.95 29.75
CA LEU A 514 -11.97 -1.97 29.25
C LEU A 514 -10.69 -1.97 30.08
N ASN A 515 -10.80 -2.08 31.41
CA ASN A 515 -9.63 -2.20 32.28
C ASN A 515 -8.85 -3.50 32.03
N LYS A 516 -9.55 -4.63 31.78
CA LYS A 516 -8.88 -5.87 31.37
C LYS A 516 -8.10 -5.70 30.07
N VAL A 517 -8.64 -4.96 29.09
CA VAL A 517 -7.91 -4.65 27.84
C VAL A 517 -6.67 -3.81 28.12
N ALA A 518 -6.76 -2.79 28.96
CA ALA A 518 -5.61 -1.98 29.35
C ALA A 518 -4.49 -2.82 29.99
N VAL A 519 -4.85 -3.69 30.93
CA VAL A 519 -3.91 -4.64 31.57
C VAL A 519 -3.32 -5.60 30.54
N TRP A 520 -4.15 -6.13 29.63
CA TRP A 520 -3.70 -7.01 28.55
C TRP A 520 -2.71 -6.31 27.62
N CYS A 521 -2.99 -5.07 27.21
CA CYS A 521 -2.08 -4.26 26.39
C CYS A 521 -0.73 -4.05 27.09
N SER A 522 -0.74 -3.72 28.39
CA SER A 522 0.49 -3.61 29.18
C SER A 522 1.26 -4.94 29.26
N LYS A 523 0.57 -6.07 29.47
CA LYS A 523 1.16 -7.42 29.51
C LYS A 523 1.85 -7.77 28.19
N TRP A 524 1.22 -7.42 27.07
CA TRP A 524 1.73 -7.71 25.72
C TRP A 524 2.51 -6.54 25.10
N LYS A 525 2.93 -5.55 25.89
CA LYS A 525 3.75 -4.40 25.44
C LYS A 525 3.18 -3.71 24.20
N LEU A 526 1.85 -3.55 24.16
CA LEU A 526 1.11 -2.83 23.13
C LEU A 526 0.48 -1.56 23.73
N ASP A 527 0.36 -0.51 22.92
CA ASP A 527 -0.19 0.76 23.34
C ASP A 527 -1.55 1.04 22.71
N LEU A 528 -2.48 1.60 23.47
CA LEU A 528 -3.77 2.06 22.96
C LEU A 528 -3.69 3.52 22.54
N ASN A 529 -4.29 3.85 21.40
CA ASN A 529 -4.49 5.22 20.98
C ASN A 529 -5.81 5.75 21.52
N ALA A 530 -5.81 6.18 22.78
CA ALA A 530 -7.04 6.67 23.43
C ALA A 530 -7.75 7.79 22.64
N SER A 531 -7.00 8.62 21.89
CA SER A 531 -7.58 9.70 21.07
C SER A 531 -8.38 9.22 19.85
N LYS A 532 -8.13 7.99 19.40
CA LYS A 532 -8.85 7.35 18.28
C LYS A 532 -9.85 6.30 18.75
N CYS A 533 -9.76 5.87 20.00
CA CYS A 533 -10.79 5.05 20.61
C CYS A 533 -12.08 5.87 20.78
N GLY A 534 -13.21 5.21 20.61
CA GLY A 534 -14.51 5.86 20.72
C GLY A 534 -15.64 4.86 20.76
N TRP A 535 -16.85 5.36 20.97
CA TRP A 535 -18.03 4.52 21.06
C TRP A 535 -19.21 5.09 20.28
N ILE A 536 -20.07 4.21 19.78
CA ILE A 536 -21.33 4.57 19.13
C ILE A 536 -22.45 3.74 19.76
N CYS A 537 -23.63 4.33 19.91
CA CYS A 537 -24.79 3.64 20.47
C CYS A 537 -25.98 3.72 19.53
N PHE A 538 -26.60 2.56 19.29
CA PHE A 538 -27.82 2.42 18.49
C PHE A 538 -29.00 2.21 19.42
N GLY A 539 -30.00 3.09 19.32
CA GLY A 539 -31.22 3.04 20.12
C GLY A 539 -31.59 4.36 20.77
N ASP A 540 -31.34 4.49 22.07
CA ASP A 540 -31.64 5.73 22.80
C ASP A 540 -30.51 6.76 22.60
N LYS A 541 -30.86 7.89 22.00
CA LYS A 541 -29.93 8.97 21.69
C LYS A 541 -29.50 9.75 22.94
N ARG A 542 -30.29 9.70 24.02
CA ARG A 542 -30.08 10.47 25.25
C ARG A 542 -29.00 9.88 26.14
N LEU A 543 -28.68 8.60 25.96
CA LEU A 543 -27.65 7.94 26.75
C LEU A 543 -26.28 8.50 26.40
N ASN A 544 -25.59 8.98 27.42
CA ASN A 544 -24.21 9.40 27.36
C ASN A 544 -23.40 8.48 28.27
N PHE A 545 -22.39 7.81 27.72
CA PHE A 545 -21.55 6.89 28.49
C PHE A 545 -20.24 7.57 28.84
N ASP A 546 -19.98 7.70 30.15
CA ASP A 546 -18.69 8.13 30.67
C ASP A 546 -17.77 6.92 30.76
N LEU A 547 -17.25 6.50 29.60
CA LEU A 547 -16.28 5.42 29.48
C LEU A 547 -14.88 6.01 29.41
N SER A 548 -13.94 5.40 30.13
CA SER A 548 -12.53 5.79 30.10
C SER A 548 -11.64 4.57 29.99
N ILE A 549 -10.49 4.74 29.33
CA ILE A 549 -9.42 3.74 29.28
C ILE A 549 -8.09 4.46 29.56
N ASN A 550 -7.27 3.93 30.46
CA ASN A 550 -6.02 4.55 30.91
C ASN A 550 -6.20 6.03 31.34
N GLY A 551 -7.28 6.33 32.06
CA GLY A 551 -7.61 7.70 32.52
C GLY A 551 -8.09 8.65 31.41
N SER A 552 -8.10 8.23 30.14
CA SER A 552 -8.57 9.03 29.01
C SER A 552 -10.03 8.70 28.69
N LYS A 553 -10.88 9.73 28.60
CA LYS A 553 -12.31 9.58 28.28
C LYS A 553 -12.51 9.23 26.80
N LEU A 554 -13.31 8.21 26.53
CA LEU A 554 -13.67 7.79 25.19
C LEU A 554 -14.73 8.72 24.59
N SER A 555 -14.52 9.13 23.35
CA SER A 555 -15.42 10.05 22.65
C SER A 555 -16.65 9.33 22.08
N ARG A 556 -17.81 10.00 22.12
CA ARG A 556 -19.02 9.57 21.40
C ARG A 556 -18.87 9.88 19.92
N LEU A 557 -18.93 8.86 19.08
CA LEU A 557 -18.82 8.97 17.63
C LEU A 557 -20.20 9.23 17.00
N GLN A 558 -20.28 10.23 16.13
CA GLN A 558 -21.48 10.51 15.33
C GLN A 558 -21.53 9.65 14.05
N SER A 559 -20.37 9.45 13.43
CA SER A 559 -20.15 8.47 12.37
C SER A 559 -18.81 7.78 12.55
N VAL A 560 -18.71 6.57 12.01
CA VAL A 560 -17.51 5.74 12.07
C VAL A 560 -17.13 5.29 10.66
N ALA A 561 -15.83 5.13 10.43
CA ALA A 561 -15.28 4.45 9.26
C ALA A 561 -14.70 3.10 9.71
N ASP A 562 -15.41 2.03 9.43
CA ASP A 562 -15.09 0.66 9.87
C ASP A 562 -14.82 -0.20 8.63
N LEU A 563 -13.58 -0.71 8.51
CA LEU A 563 -13.10 -1.56 7.41
C LEU A 563 -13.44 -1.09 5.99
N GLY A 564 -13.62 0.22 5.76
CA GLY A 564 -13.97 0.80 4.45
C GLY A 564 -15.46 1.10 4.24
N LEU A 565 -16.30 0.88 5.25
CA LEU A 565 -17.70 1.26 5.29
C LEU A 565 -17.92 2.40 6.28
N ARG A 566 -18.73 3.40 5.90
CA ARG A 566 -19.13 4.50 6.81
C ARG A 566 -20.59 4.43 7.19
N TYR A 567 -20.87 4.58 8.48
CA TYR A 567 -22.23 4.64 9.02
C TYR A 567 -22.31 5.52 10.25
N SER A 568 -23.49 6.09 10.49
CA SER A 568 -23.77 6.97 11.62
C SER A 568 -24.57 6.30 12.73
N TYR A 569 -24.68 6.99 13.87
CA TYR A 569 -25.34 6.50 15.09
C TYR A 569 -26.82 6.11 14.92
N ASN A 570 -27.45 6.51 13.82
CA ASN A 570 -28.82 6.16 13.44
C ASN A 570 -28.87 5.03 12.40
N LEU A 571 -27.76 4.30 12.18
CA LEU A 571 -27.62 3.25 11.17
C LEU A 571 -27.89 3.75 9.73
N SER A 572 -27.62 5.04 9.47
CA SER A 572 -27.63 5.58 8.11
C SER A 572 -26.29 5.33 7.42
N PHE A 573 -26.36 4.95 6.14
CA PHE A 573 -25.23 4.73 5.24
C PHE A 573 -25.14 5.82 4.16
N THR A 574 -25.88 6.92 4.30
CA THR A 574 -25.95 7.99 3.29
C THR A 574 -24.56 8.62 3.06
N GLU A 575 -23.73 8.78 4.09
CA GLU A 575 -22.35 9.27 3.94
C GLU A 575 -21.50 8.35 3.06
N GLN A 576 -21.63 7.02 3.25
CA GLN A 576 -20.95 6.03 2.41
C GLN A 576 -21.40 6.12 0.96
N VAL A 577 -22.71 6.19 0.71
CA VAL A 577 -23.27 6.26 -0.64
C VAL A 577 -22.79 7.52 -1.36
N ASN A 578 -22.80 8.67 -0.70
CA ASN A 578 -22.28 9.93 -1.27
C ASN A 578 -20.79 9.83 -1.62
N MET A 579 -19.98 9.21 -0.74
CA MET A 579 -18.56 9.02 -0.99
C MET A 579 -18.29 8.06 -2.15
N GLN A 580 -18.97 6.91 -2.20
CA GLN A 580 -18.82 5.92 -3.25
C GLN A 580 -19.23 6.49 -4.60
N THR A 581 -20.42 7.10 -4.70
CA THR A 581 -20.92 7.74 -5.94
C THR A 581 -19.98 8.84 -6.43
N SER A 582 -19.54 9.75 -5.55
CA SER A 582 -18.59 10.82 -5.91
C SER A 582 -17.25 10.28 -6.39
N LYS A 583 -16.72 9.21 -5.75
CA LYS A 583 -15.49 8.56 -6.18
C LYS A 583 -15.67 7.87 -7.54
N SER A 584 -16.81 7.20 -7.74
CA SER A 584 -17.14 6.50 -8.98
C SER A 584 -17.33 7.45 -10.16
N HIS A 585 -18.07 8.56 -10.00
CA HIS A 585 -18.20 9.57 -11.06
C HIS A 585 -16.87 10.20 -11.44
N ARG A 586 -16.01 10.54 -10.47
CA ARG A 586 -14.66 11.06 -10.75
C ARG A 586 -13.84 10.07 -11.57
N LEU A 587 -13.92 8.79 -11.22
CA LEU A 587 -13.20 7.73 -11.91
C LEU A 587 -13.75 7.49 -13.32
N LEU A 588 -15.07 7.47 -13.48
CA LEU A 588 -15.75 7.37 -14.76
C LEU A 588 -15.39 8.53 -15.68
N GLY A 589 -15.45 9.78 -15.19
CA GLY A 589 -15.04 10.96 -15.95
C GLY A 589 -13.56 10.93 -16.32
N CYS A 590 -12.69 10.36 -15.48
CA CYS A 590 -11.28 10.12 -15.83
C CYS A 590 -11.14 9.08 -16.95
N ILE A 591 -11.92 8.00 -16.93
CA ILE A 591 -11.92 6.99 -18.00
C ILE A 591 -12.40 7.60 -19.31
N GLN A 592 -13.54 8.30 -19.31
CA GLN A 592 -14.12 8.94 -20.49
C GLN A 592 -13.17 9.97 -21.12
N ARG A 593 -12.47 10.78 -20.31
CA ARG A 593 -11.52 11.81 -20.81
C ARG A 593 -10.21 11.25 -21.33
N ASN A 594 -9.74 10.13 -20.80
CA ASN A 594 -8.39 9.63 -21.10
C ASN A 594 -8.36 8.43 -22.05
N PHE A 595 -9.51 7.86 -22.42
CA PHE A 595 -9.61 6.67 -23.27
C PHE A 595 -10.58 6.94 -24.42
N TYR A 596 -10.27 6.40 -25.59
CA TYR A 596 -11.03 6.65 -26.81
C TYR A 596 -11.91 5.45 -27.20
N SER A 597 -11.43 4.22 -27.00
CA SER A 597 -12.18 3.00 -27.34
C SER A 597 -13.31 2.73 -26.35
N ASN A 598 -14.52 2.46 -26.86
CA ASN A 598 -15.66 2.08 -26.04
C ASN A 598 -15.41 0.76 -25.29
N ASP A 599 -14.82 -0.24 -25.94
CA ASP A 599 -14.48 -1.52 -25.28
C ASP A 599 -13.50 -1.32 -24.12
N SER A 600 -12.51 -0.44 -24.32
CA SER A 600 -11.55 -0.08 -23.26
C SER A 600 -12.26 0.62 -22.09
N ARG A 601 -13.18 1.55 -22.38
CA ARG A 601 -13.98 2.24 -21.36
C ARG A 601 -14.87 1.28 -20.58
N ILE A 602 -15.58 0.37 -21.25
CA ILE A 602 -16.44 -0.64 -20.63
C ILE A 602 -15.61 -1.57 -19.73
N LEU A 603 -14.45 -2.04 -20.20
CA LEU A 603 -13.58 -2.89 -19.41
C LEU A 603 -13.05 -2.17 -18.16
N LEU A 604 -12.61 -0.91 -18.31
CA LEU A 604 -12.17 -0.09 -17.17
C LEU A 604 -13.31 0.22 -16.20
N TYR A 605 -14.52 0.46 -16.69
CA TYR A 605 -15.70 0.61 -15.85
C TYR A 605 -15.91 -0.64 -14.98
N LYS A 606 -15.94 -1.83 -15.60
CA LYS A 606 -16.14 -3.12 -14.92
C LYS A 606 -15.06 -3.41 -13.88
N VAL A 607 -13.81 -3.00 -14.11
CA VAL A 607 -12.67 -3.33 -13.25
C VAL A 607 -12.36 -2.25 -12.20
N CYS A 608 -12.66 -0.99 -12.49
CA CYS A 608 -12.25 0.13 -11.63
C CYS A 608 -13.44 0.84 -10.95
N VAL A 609 -14.59 0.97 -11.63
CA VAL A 609 -15.76 1.71 -11.11
C VAL A 609 -16.73 0.77 -10.41
N ARG A 610 -17.16 -0.30 -11.09
CA ARG A 610 -18.16 -1.25 -10.58
C ARG A 610 -17.80 -1.84 -9.19
N PRO A 611 -16.55 -2.26 -8.91
CA PRO A 611 -16.20 -2.81 -7.59
C PRO A 611 -16.36 -1.80 -6.43
N LEU A 612 -16.29 -0.49 -6.71
CA LEU A 612 -16.53 0.54 -5.69
C LEU A 612 -18.00 0.61 -5.29
N LEU A 613 -18.90 0.36 -6.24
CA LEU A 613 -20.35 0.34 -6.02
C LEU A 613 -20.80 -0.98 -5.39
N GLU A 614 -20.15 -2.09 -5.76
CA GLU A 614 -20.51 -3.43 -5.27
C GLU A 614 -19.99 -3.74 -3.85
N TYR A 615 -19.10 -2.91 -3.33
CA TYR A 615 -18.55 -3.10 -1.99
C TYR A 615 -19.62 -2.95 -0.89
N CYS A 616 -19.84 -4.03 -0.12
CA CYS A 616 -20.85 -4.13 0.96
C CYS A 616 -22.31 -3.94 0.49
N THR A 617 -22.66 -4.39 -0.71
CA THR A 617 -24.02 -4.29 -1.27
C THR A 617 -25.12 -4.92 -0.43
N PHE A 618 -24.85 -5.99 0.33
CA PHE A 618 -25.84 -6.62 1.22
C PHE A 618 -26.40 -5.68 2.29
N ILE A 619 -25.66 -4.62 2.64
CA ILE A 619 -26.11 -3.54 3.53
C ILE A 619 -26.79 -2.46 2.71
N LEU A 620 -26.17 -2.09 1.59
CA LEU A 620 -26.63 -0.98 0.75
C LEU A 620 -27.96 -1.26 0.05
N SER A 621 -28.38 -2.53 -0.07
CA SER A 621 -29.71 -2.90 -0.60
C SER A 621 -30.87 -2.35 0.23
N ASN A 622 -30.64 -2.05 1.51
CA ASN A 622 -31.67 -1.58 2.44
C ASN A 622 -31.60 -0.07 2.73
N VAL A 623 -30.84 0.69 1.92
CA VAL A 623 -30.79 2.16 2.04
C VAL A 623 -32.05 2.83 1.50
N SER A 624 -32.19 4.12 1.79
CA SER A 624 -33.29 4.95 1.29
C SER A 624 -33.41 4.90 -0.25
N ILE A 625 -34.63 5.05 -0.78
CA ILE A 625 -34.87 5.11 -2.23
C ILE A 625 -33.99 6.19 -2.89
N ARG A 626 -33.85 7.34 -2.23
CA ARG A 626 -32.96 8.43 -2.67
C ARG A 626 -31.52 7.96 -2.84
N ASP A 627 -31.00 7.18 -1.90
CA ASP A 627 -29.62 6.68 -1.94
C ASP A 627 -29.45 5.54 -2.96
N LYS A 628 -30.49 4.72 -3.21
CA LYS A 628 -30.50 3.76 -4.31
C LYS A 628 -30.42 4.45 -5.67
N LEU A 629 -31.27 5.45 -5.91
CA LEU A 629 -31.26 6.25 -7.14
C LEU A 629 -29.90 6.93 -7.37
N ARG A 630 -29.23 7.36 -6.29
CA ARG A 630 -27.86 7.90 -6.38
C ARG A 630 -26.84 6.86 -6.84
N LEU A 631 -26.88 5.64 -6.32
CA LEU A 631 -25.99 4.56 -6.78
C LEU A 631 -26.26 4.24 -8.25
N GLU A 632 -27.53 4.18 -8.65
CA GLU A 632 -27.95 3.92 -10.03
C GLU A 632 -27.55 5.04 -11.00
N SER A 633 -27.51 6.30 -10.54
CA SER A 633 -27.07 7.42 -11.38
C SER A 633 -25.68 7.22 -12.01
N VAL A 634 -24.78 6.51 -11.32
CA VAL A 634 -23.45 6.16 -11.85
C VAL A 634 -23.53 5.19 -13.02
N LEU A 635 -24.49 4.26 -12.98
CA LEU A 635 -24.75 3.33 -14.08
C LEU A 635 -25.28 4.10 -15.29
N TYR A 636 -26.28 4.97 -15.11
CA TYR A 636 -26.85 5.76 -16.19
C TYR A 636 -25.81 6.67 -16.86
N SER A 637 -24.96 7.35 -16.07
CA SER A 637 -23.86 8.17 -16.61
C SER A 637 -22.79 7.39 -17.38
N SER A 638 -22.76 6.06 -17.29
CA SER A 638 -21.83 5.23 -18.06
C SER A 638 -22.32 4.89 -19.47
N TYR A 639 -23.63 5.06 -19.71
CA TYR A 639 -24.26 4.88 -21.03
C TYR A 639 -24.35 6.18 -21.84
N SER A 640 -24.26 7.33 -21.18
CA SER A 640 -24.09 8.67 -21.79
C SER A 640 -22.61 8.97 -22.06
#